data_AF-A0A0D2D6E7-F1
#
_entry.id   AF-A0A0D2D6E7-F1
#
_cell.length_a   1.000
_cell.length_b   1.000
_cell.length_c   1.000
_cell.angle_alpha   90.00
_cell.angle_beta   90.00
_cell.angle_gamma   90.00
#
_symmetry.space_group_name_H-M   'P 1'
#
loop_
_entity.id
_entity.type
_entity.pdbx_description
1 polymer ?
#
loop_
_entity_poly.entity_id
_entity_poly.type
_entity_poly.pdbx_seq_one_letter_code
_entity_poly.pdbx_strand_id
1 'polypeptide(L)'
;MTATGTVTVPYPASGILVEAEAFTHYGGWVLDSQYELEMGSPYLLAHGNGKPVADAKTAMTVPKGEEGEYNVWVRAKDWVPGHHPGRFNLVINGATLPIEFGANDKDWTWEFGGKVQLRAGKTTLTLHDLTGFCGRCDAIFFTKEDKLPPPNGVDEQARAWRRKLRGLPDQPVDGGTFDVVVVGGGVVGAAAALTAARLGERVALVHNRPFLGGNASVEVGLRPRGVTGPLVDELSARHPNGDIKAKTLLDAEAKATLFMEYTVYNAATTTTTTTTSAPTVTITSIDARHARTGREIRLRAPIFIDCSGRAILGLYAHAETLFGQESRAEYNESLAPPARDTTHHGNTVFFRTRMNSSPAPFPPVPWATAVAKDFSDLRGQLTRPGLENGDGPQVVLPPTTPVSVPRRMKGPLTHFWEYGNYLDPYTSGERIRDHLLRAIYGTFSNVKTLEPDTYANLALEWVAFVPATGEFRRYKGAYVLSEGDIRSHRPFHDGVVFNDGAFCLHYPNANASATPTNNDSGHAHARHHDYDFRLHYWEWDERDRHPYAVPLRCLYSANVANLLMAGKHVSATHIAISNMKFMGNGAQHALATAAAAHLCHKYATTPAGIYEQRGGQWLGELKELCARITGTGTHHAEDSKDRGERVKSRL
;
A
#
# COMPACT_ATOMS: atom_id res chain seq x y z
N MET A 1 12.57 30.61 -24.84
CA MET A 1 11.72 31.15 -23.76
C MET A 1 12.63 31.42 -22.58
N THR A 2 12.66 32.67 -22.13
CA THR A 2 13.48 33.18 -21.03
C THR A 2 13.17 32.44 -19.74
N ALA A 3 14.21 32.00 -19.03
CA ALA A 3 14.11 31.43 -17.70
C ALA A 3 13.48 32.47 -16.77
N THR A 4 12.24 32.25 -16.37
CA THR A 4 11.61 32.99 -15.27
C THR A 4 12.33 32.59 -14.00
N GLY A 5 13.15 33.50 -13.46
CA GLY A 5 13.80 33.33 -12.18
C GLY A 5 12.77 33.00 -11.11
N THR A 6 12.93 31.83 -10.49
CA THR A 6 12.15 31.45 -9.31
C THR A 6 12.51 32.39 -8.18
N VAL A 7 11.59 33.27 -7.81
CA VAL A 7 11.68 34.06 -6.59
C VAL A 7 11.65 33.07 -5.42
N THR A 8 12.81 32.81 -4.82
CA THR A 8 12.90 32.04 -3.58
C THR A 8 12.27 32.88 -2.46
N VAL A 9 11.02 32.56 -2.10
CA VAL A 9 10.42 33.09 -0.87
C VAL A 9 11.26 32.58 0.30
N PRO A 10 11.82 33.45 1.15
CA PRO A 10 12.62 33.01 2.28
C PRO A 10 11.73 32.27 3.28
N TYR A 11 12.08 31.02 3.58
CA TYR A 11 11.46 30.26 4.67
C TYR A 11 12.04 30.71 6.02
N PRO A 12 11.29 30.52 7.13
CA PRO A 12 11.81 30.79 8.47
C PRO A 12 13.17 30.12 8.67
N ALA A 13 14.18 30.90 9.04
CA ALA A 13 15.56 30.42 9.13
C ALA A 13 15.84 29.69 10.45
N SER A 14 15.05 30.01 11.48
CA SER A 14 15.18 29.53 12.85
C SER A 14 13.84 29.18 13.49
N GLY A 15 13.88 28.23 14.42
CA GLY A 15 12.69 27.78 15.15
C GLY A 15 12.85 26.35 15.67
N ILE A 16 11.79 25.85 16.27
CA ILE A 16 11.69 24.48 16.77
C ILE A 16 10.63 23.75 15.95
N LEU A 17 11.06 22.77 15.15
CA LEU A 17 10.18 21.90 14.39
C LEU A 17 9.96 20.59 15.15
N VAL A 18 8.70 20.29 15.45
CA VAL A 18 8.26 19.04 16.06
C VAL A 18 7.39 18.29 15.07
N GLU A 19 7.96 17.25 14.48
CA GLU A 19 7.24 16.36 13.56
C GLU A 19 6.32 15.43 14.35
N ALA A 20 5.08 15.25 13.89
CA ALA A 20 4.07 14.49 14.62
C ALA A 20 4.45 13.01 14.71
N GLU A 21 5.10 12.44 13.68
CA GLU A 21 5.63 11.08 13.72
C GLU A 21 6.66 10.86 14.84
N ALA A 22 7.31 11.91 15.34
CA ALA A 22 8.35 11.84 16.36
C ALA A 22 7.76 11.90 17.78
N PHE A 23 6.43 11.93 17.92
CA PHE A 23 5.79 11.92 19.22
C PHE A 23 6.14 10.64 20.00
N THR A 24 6.42 10.79 21.29
CA THR A 24 6.80 9.66 22.16
C THR A 24 5.63 8.75 22.53
N HIS A 25 4.39 9.28 22.48
CA HIS A 25 3.17 8.53 22.76
C HIS A 25 2.09 8.96 21.77
N TYR A 26 1.48 8.01 21.06
CA TYR A 26 0.39 8.34 20.12
C TYR A 26 -1.00 8.30 20.77
N GLY A 27 -1.14 7.76 21.99
CA GLY A 27 -2.46 7.55 22.57
C GLY A 27 -3.27 6.60 21.70
N GLY A 28 -4.36 7.10 21.11
CA GLY A 28 -5.14 6.39 20.09
C GLY A 28 -4.94 6.89 18.66
N TRP A 29 -4.04 7.85 18.43
CA TRP A 29 -3.62 8.25 17.08
C TRP A 29 -2.77 7.15 16.45
N VAL A 30 -2.77 7.07 15.12
CA VAL A 30 -1.95 6.13 14.35
C VAL A 30 -0.99 6.89 13.44
N LEU A 31 0.20 6.34 13.22
CA LEU A 31 1.17 6.86 12.25
C LEU A 31 0.80 6.38 10.86
N ASP A 32 0.57 7.31 9.94
CA ASP A 32 0.38 7.02 8.52
C ASP A 32 1.62 7.46 7.72
N SER A 33 2.30 6.49 7.11
CA SER A 33 3.49 6.69 6.26
C SER A 33 3.23 6.33 4.79
N GLN A 34 1.97 6.12 4.40
CA GLN A 34 1.63 5.49 3.12
C GLN A 34 1.76 6.42 1.92
N TYR A 35 1.58 7.72 2.18
CA TYR A 35 1.40 8.78 1.18
C TYR A 35 2.59 9.72 1.11
N GLU A 36 3.78 9.30 1.54
CA GLU A 36 4.97 10.17 1.55
C GLU A 36 5.33 10.73 0.15
N LEU A 37 5.00 10.02 -0.93
CA LEU A 37 5.16 10.53 -2.31
C LEU A 37 4.24 11.71 -2.65
N GLU A 38 3.02 11.71 -2.08
CA GLU A 38 2.04 12.79 -2.23
C GLU A 38 2.33 13.92 -1.25
N MET A 39 2.67 13.53 -0.01
CA MET A 39 2.61 14.40 1.15
C MET A 39 3.95 14.96 1.62
N GLY A 40 5.04 14.35 1.18
CA GLY A 40 6.42 14.69 1.57
C GLY A 40 6.84 14.23 2.96
N SER A 41 5.89 13.84 3.82
CA SER A 41 6.13 13.39 5.19
C SER A 41 5.03 12.42 5.68
N PRO A 42 5.37 11.52 6.63
CA PRO A 42 4.38 10.82 7.45
C PRO A 42 3.60 11.79 8.35
N TYR A 43 2.48 11.33 8.92
CA TYR A 43 1.67 12.15 9.82
C TYR A 43 0.90 11.29 10.84
N LEU A 44 0.36 11.93 11.88
CA LEU A 44 -0.55 11.28 12.81
C LEU A 44 -2.01 11.45 12.38
N LEU A 45 -2.77 10.36 12.50
CA LEU A 45 -4.18 10.25 12.14
C LEU A 45 -5.03 9.82 13.34
N ALA A 46 -6.05 10.61 13.69
CA ALA A 46 -7.03 10.29 14.73
C ALA A 46 -8.15 9.39 14.18
N HIS A 47 -7.87 8.10 13.99
CA HIS A 47 -8.77 7.14 13.36
C HIS A 47 -9.71 6.44 14.35
N GLY A 48 -10.60 7.22 14.97
CA GLY A 48 -11.47 6.79 16.08
C GLY A 48 -12.82 6.19 15.68
N ASN A 49 -13.16 6.18 14.39
CA ASN A 49 -14.46 5.72 13.86
C ASN A 49 -15.68 6.40 14.52
N GLY A 50 -15.59 7.72 14.73
CA GLY A 50 -16.65 8.53 15.35
C GLY A 50 -16.59 8.58 16.88
N LYS A 51 -15.50 8.13 17.48
CA LYS A 51 -15.19 8.36 18.90
C LYS A 51 -13.84 9.04 19.01
N PRO A 52 -13.73 10.19 19.70
CA PRO A 52 -12.45 10.83 19.94
C PRO A 52 -11.40 9.85 20.47
N VAL A 53 -10.22 9.83 19.85
CA VAL A 53 -9.12 8.96 20.28
C VAL A 53 -8.39 9.55 21.48
N ALA A 54 -7.71 8.70 22.25
CA ALA A 54 -6.86 9.18 23.34
C ALA A 54 -5.72 10.05 22.80
N ASP A 55 -5.37 11.09 23.57
CA ASP A 55 -4.38 12.10 23.21
C ASP A 55 -3.01 11.54 22.79
N ALA A 56 -2.44 12.11 21.71
CA ALA A 56 -1.02 11.93 21.39
C ALA A 56 -0.18 12.98 22.16
N LYS A 57 0.96 12.57 22.71
CA LYS A 57 1.81 13.39 23.59
C LYS A 57 3.28 13.29 23.23
N THR A 58 3.95 14.44 23.30
CA THR A 58 5.40 14.55 23.24
C THR A 58 5.89 15.71 24.08
N ALA A 59 7.21 15.88 24.15
CA ALA A 59 7.81 17.06 24.73
C ALA A 59 8.93 17.60 23.85
N MET A 60 9.03 18.91 23.76
CA MET A 60 10.18 19.62 23.21
C MET A 60 10.96 20.30 24.33
N THR A 61 12.22 20.62 24.06
CA THR A 61 13.06 21.39 24.98
C THR A 61 13.32 22.76 24.36
N VAL A 62 13.01 23.82 25.11
CA VAL A 62 13.37 25.19 24.77
C VAL A 62 14.74 25.46 25.41
N PRO A 63 15.80 25.73 24.63
CA PRO A 63 17.13 26.01 25.18
C PRO A 63 17.11 27.24 26.11
N LYS A 64 18.05 27.28 27.06
CA LYS A 64 18.26 28.47 27.90
C LYS A 64 18.74 29.63 27.01
N GLY A 65 18.14 30.82 27.18
CA GLY A 65 18.39 31.98 26.34
C GLY A 65 17.47 32.04 25.11
N GLU A 66 16.70 30.98 24.85
CA GLU A 66 15.69 30.94 23.78
C GLU A 66 14.26 31.13 24.32
N GLU A 67 14.05 31.35 25.62
CA GLU A 67 12.73 31.76 26.13
C GLU A 67 12.18 33.01 25.42
N GLY A 68 10.85 33.10 25.30
CA GLY A 68 10.23 34.21 24.59
C GLY A 68 8.82 33.92 24.08
N GLU A 69 8.24 34.90 23.39
CA GLU A 69 7.00 34.75 22.64
C GLU A 69 7.30 34.07 21.30
N TYR A 70 6.54 33.03 20.96
CA TYR A 70 6.67 32.26 19.72
C TYR A 70 5.36 32.27 18.95
N ASN A 71 5.46 32.46 17.63
CA ASN A 71 4.43 32.12 16.66
C ASN A 71 4.34 30.59 16.55
N VAL A 72 3.13 30.04 16.66
CA VAL A 72 2.87 28.60 16.52
C VAL A 72 2.20 28.33 15.18
N TRP A 73 2.72 27.37 14.44
CA TRP A 73 2.13 26.88 13.19
C TRP A 73 1.91 25.37 13.30
N VAL A 74 0.79 24.88 12.80
CA VAL A 74 0.48 23.44 12.75
C VAL A 74 0.18 23.07 11.30
N ARG A 75 0.88 22.07 10.75
CA ARG A 75 0.55 21.52 9.42
C ARG A 75 -0.52 20.46 9.58
N ALA A 76 -1.68 20.74 9.02
CA ALA A 76 -2.86 19.90 9.08
C ALA A 76 -3.61 19.91 7.75
N LYS A 77 -4.55 18.98 7.59
CA LYS A 77 -5.46 18.89 6.44
C LYS A 77 -6.89 18.88 6.92
N ASP A 78 -7.72 19.69 6.27
CA ASP A 78 -9.15 19.49 6.27
C ASP A 78 -9.53 18.53 5.13
N TRP A 79 -9.87 17.30 5.50
CA TRP A 79 -10.11 16.25 4.52
C TRP A 79 -11.53 16.19 3.99
N VAL A 80 -12.46 16.93 4.61
CA VAL A 80 -13.80 17.17 4.05
C VAL A 80 -14.15 18.65 4.25
N PRO A 81 -13.64 19.52 3.36
CA PRO A 81 -14.00 20.94 3.32
C PRO A 81 -15.52 21.16 3.39
N GLY A 82 -15.93 22.20 4.11
CA GLY A 82 -17.31 22.59 4.39
C GLY A 82 -17.93 21.91 5.62
N HIS A 83 -17.34 20.83 6.11
CA HIS A 83 -17.86 20.07 7.26
C HIS A 83 -16.83 19.80 8.36
N HIS A 84 -15.55 19.76 8.00
CA HIS A 84 -14.42 19.67 8.93
C HIS A 84 -14.55 18.49 9.90
N PRO A 85 -14.72 17.23 9.49
CA PRO A 85 -14.88 16.14 10.44
C PRO A 85 -13.57 15.77 11.17
N GLY A 86 -12.40 16.17 10.68
CA GLY A 86 -11.10 15.83 11.27
C GLY A 86 -10.52 16.88 12.21
N ARG A 87 -11.31 17.46 13.12
CA ARG A 87 -10.83 18.56 13.98
C ARG A 87 -10.09 18.06 15.21
N PHE A 88 -9.09 18.83 15.62
CA PHE A 88 -8.31 18.59 16.84
C PHE A 88 -7.77 19.91 17.41
N ASN A 89 -7.38 19.91 18.68
CA ASN A 89 -6.64 21.01 19.29
C ASN A 89 -5.18 20.65 19.56
N LEU A 90 -4.33 21.67 19.61
CA LEU A 90 -3.01 21.61 20.22
C LEU A 90 -3.09 22.16 21.65
N VAL A 91 -2.61 21.37 22.62
CA VAL A 91 -2.49 21.76 24.02
C VAL A 91 -1.01 21.87 24.38
N ILE A 92 -0.60 23.02 24.93
CA ILE A 92 0.78 23.34 25.30
C ILE A 92 0.85 23.54 26.80
N ASN A 93 1.63 22.70 27.50
CA ASN A 93 1.73 22.72 28.96
C ASN A 93 0.36 22.68 29.68
N GLY A 94 -0.61 21.97 29.12
CA GLY A 94 -1.97 21.86 29.66
C GLY A 94 -2.92 23.01 29.26
N ALA A 95 -2.44 24.05 28.57
CA ALA A 95 -3.27 25.11 28.04
C ALA A 95 -3.65 24.82 26.57
N THR A 96 -4.95 24.73 26.29
CA THR A 96 -5.48 24.51 24.94
C THR A 96 -5.39 25.81 24.12
N LEU A 97 -4.83 25.73 22.91
CA LEU A 97 -4.87 26.86 21.98
C LEU A 97 -6.32 27.12 21.54
N PRO A 98 -6.74 28.38 21.34
CA PRO A 98 -8.12 28.72 21.00
C PRO A 98 -8.53 28.30 19.57
N ILE A 99 -7.61 27.78 18.77
CA ILE A 99 -7.82 27.36 17.39
C ILE A 99 -8.10 25.85 17.34
N GLU A 100 -9.14 25.47 16.61
CA GLU A 100 -9.35 24.10 16.13
C GLU A 100 -8.62 23.94 14.78
N PHE A 101 -7.72 22.97 14.69
CA PHE A 101 -6.98 22.66 13.47
C PHE A 101 -7.73 21.63 12.63
N GLY A 102 -7.45 21.59 11.31
CA GLY A 102 -8.15 20.73 10.36
C GLY A 102 -9.57 21.23 10.01
N ALA A 103 -9.82 22.53 10.17
CA ALA A 103 -11.13 23.17 9.97
C ALA A 103 -11.02 24.46 9.14
N ASN A 104 -10.33 24.39 8.00
CA ASN A 104 -9.93 25.57 7.24
C ASN A 104 -10.22 25.50 5.73
N ASP A 105 -10.97 24.48 5.28
CA ASP A 105 -11.33 24.23 3.88
C ASP A 105 -10.13 24.01 2.94
N LYS A 106 -8.96 23.73 3.50
CA LYS A 106 -7.73 23.54 2.73
C LYS A 106 -7.23 22.11 2.85
N ASP A 107 -6.59 21.68 1.79
CA ASP A 107 -5.69 20.54 1.84
C ASP A 107 -4.52 20.84 2.78
N TRP A 108 -3.51 19.97 2.82
CA TRP A 108 -2.35 20.12 3.69
C TRP A 108 -1.71 21.50 3.66
N THR A 109 -1.80 22.20 4.79
CA THR A 109 -1.34 23.58 4.91
C THR A 109 -0.88 23.90 6.34
N TRP A 110 0.02 24.86 6.48
CA TRP A 110 0.39 25.43 7.77
C TRP A 110 -0.69 26.41 8.26
N GLU A 111 -1.31 26.07 9.38
CA GLU A 111 -2.31 26.89 10.08
C GLU A 111 -1.65 27.67 11.22
N PHE A 112 -1.91 28.98 11.27
CA PHE A 112 -1.40 29.81 12.37
C PHE A 112 -2.24 29.57 13.64
N GLY A 113 -1.60 29.02 14.66
CA GLY A 113 -2.20 28.69 15.95
C GLY A 113 -2.21 29.84 16.96
N GLY A 114 -1.67 31.01 16.60
CA GLY A 114 -1.49 32.15 17.49
C GLY A 114 -0.10 32.22 18.10
N LYS A 115 0.03 33.03 19.16
CA LYS A 115 1.28 33.24 19.87
C LYS A 115 1.27 32.60 21.26
N VAL A 116 2.40 32.08 21.68
CA VAL A 116 2.57 31.48 23.02
C VAL A 116 3.85 31.94 23.68
N GLN A 117 3.79 32.14 24.99
CA GLN A 117 4.98 32.41 25.79
C GLN A 117 5.62 31.08 26.21
N LEU A 118 6.85 30.83 25.75
CA LEU A 118 7.63 29.65 26.13
C LEU A 118 8.73 30.03 27.14
N ARG A 119 8.97 29.13 28.10
CA ARG A 119 10.06 29.23 29.07
C ARG A 119 11.14 28.20 28.71
N ALA A 120 12.38 28.48 29.08
CA ALA A 120 13.47 27.51 28.98
C ALA A 120 13.12 26.20 29.71
N GLY A 121 13.53 25.08 29.13
CA GLY A 121 13.27 23.73 29.64
C GLY A 121 12.18 22.99 28.88
N LYS A 122 11.58 22.00 29.56
CA LYS A 122 10.62 21.06 28.97
C LYS A 122 9.28 21.74 28.70
N THR A 123 8.79 21.65 27.48
CA THR A 123 7.43 22.03 27.07
C THR A 123 6.70 20.80 26.56
N THR A 124 5.54 20.50 27.16
CA THR A 124 4.70 19.34 26.77
C THR A 124 3.72 19.76 25.69
N LEU A 125 3.61 18.94 24.64
CA LEU A 125 2.69 19.12 23.53
C LEU A 125 1.72 17.95 23.50
N THR A 126 0.44 18.24 23.31
CA THR A 126 -0.62 17.24 23.22
C THR A 126 -1.54 17.54 22.04
N LEU A 127 -1.81 16.52 21.22
CA LEU A 127 -2.85 16.57 20.20
C LEU A 127 -4.12 15.95 20.77
N HIS A 128 -5.19 16.73 20.84
CA HIS A 128 -6.48 16.34 21.37
C HIS A 128 -7.50 16.22 20.24
N ASP A 129 -7.94 15.00 19.93
CA ASP A 129 -8.97 14.75 18.92
C ASP A 129 -10.35 15.17 19.45
N LEU A 130 -11.12 15.87 18.63
CA LEU A 130 -12.45 16.39 18.99
C LEU A 130 -13.60 15.53 18.46
N THR A 131 -13.34 14.64 17.51
CA THR A 131 -14.38 14.09 16.64
C THR A 131 -14.33 12.57 16.48
N GLY A 132 -13.13 11.98 16.48
CA GLY A 132 -12.94 10.59 16.09
C GLY A 132 -12.99 10.32 14.59
N PHE A 133 -12.98 11.35 13.74
CA PHE A 133 -13.08 11.21 12.27
C PHE A 133 -11.84 11.74 11.54
N CYS A 134 -10.72 11.06 11.75
CA CYS A 134 -9.51 11.22 10.95
C CYS A 134 -8.90 12.63 11.04
N GLY A 135 -8.79 13.20 12.25
CA GLY A 135 -7.95 14.40 12.43
C GLY A 135 -6.51 14.13 12.02
N ARG A 136 -5.87 15.10 11.35
CA ARG A 136 -4.55 14.92 10.71
C ARG A 136 -3.57 15.99 11.15
N CYS A 137 -2.47 15.58 11.75
CA CYS A 137 -1.37 16.47 12.12
C CYS A 137 -0.05 15.92 11.60
N ASP A 138 0.65 16.70 10.78
CA ASP A 138 1.98 16.39 10.26
C ASP A 138 3.06 16.99 11.15
N ALA A 139 2.97 18.28 11.47
CA ALA A 139 4.05 18.96 12.18
C ALA A 139 3.57 20.18 12.97
N ILE A 140 4.33 20.54 13.99
CA ILE A 140 4.16 21.75 14.79
C ILE A 140 5.46 22.55 14.74
N PHE A 141 5.38 23.82 14.36
CA PHE A 141 6.54 24.69 14.23
C PHE A 141 6.39 25.93 15.11
N PHE A 142 7.43 26.19 15.90
CA PHE A 142 7.55 27.37 16.76
C PHE A 142 8.64 28.29 16.22
N THR A 143 8.31 29.55 15.94
CA THR A 143 9.32 30.54 15.52
C THR A 143 9.09 31.91 16.17
N LYS A 144 10.18 32.66 16.37
CA LYS A 144 10.14 34.07 16.76
C LYS A 144 10.07 35.00 15.55
N GLU A 145 10.29 34.47 14.34
CA GLU A 145 10.23 35.26 13.11
C GLU A 145 8.77 35.60 12.78
N ASP A 146 8.53 36.86 12.40
CA ASP A 146 7.18 37.34 12.13
C ASP A 146 6.69 36.91 10.74
N LYS A 147 5.57 36.18 10.72
CA LYS A 147 4.67 35.98 9.58
C LYS A 147 5.25 35.37 8.30
N LEU A 148 6.43 34.74 8.34
CA LEU A 148 6.86 33.85 7.26
C LEU A 148 6.23 32.46 7.49
N PRO A 149 5.28 32.02 6.64
CA PRO A 149 4.74 30.67 6.77
C PRO A 149 5.84 29.65 6.43
N PRO A 150 5.88 28.51 7.12
CA PRO A 150 6.82 27.45 6.74
C PRO A 150 6.48 26.89 5.34
N PRO A 151 7.42 26.18 4.69
CA PRO A 151 7.19 25.63 3.36
C PRO A 151 6.04 24.62 3.36
N ASN A 152 5.04 24.84 2.49
CA ASN A 152 3.97 23.87 2.23
C ASN A 152 4.39 22.78 1.22
N GLY A 153 5.43 23.06 0.41
CA GLY A 153 5.87 22.17 -0.67
C GLY A 153 6.38 20.82 -0.18
N VAL A 154 6.36 19.84 -1.08
CA VAL A 154 6.88 18.47 -0.87
C VAL A 154 8.16 18.23 -1.67
N ASP A 155 8.86 19.32 -2.02
CA ASP A 155 10.07 19.30 -2.82
C ASP A 155 11.34 19.19 -1.96
N GLU A 156 12.50 19.24 -2.62
CA GLU A 156 13.79 19.12 -1.93
C GLU A 156 14.10 20.34 -1.06
N GLN A 157 13.55 21.52 -1.39
CA GLN A 157 13.76 22.73 -0.60
C GLN A 157 13.06 22.62 0.75
N ALA A 158 11.80 22.15 0.74
CA ALA A 158 11.04 21.89 1.97
C ALA A 158 11.69 20.78 2.82
N ARG A 159 12.19 19.72 2.19
CA ARG A 159 12.93 18.65 2.89
C ARG A 159 14.23 19.14 3.50
N ALA A 160 15.03 19.90 2.76
CA ALA A 160 16.26 20.49 3.27
C ALA A 160 16.00 21.41 4.47
N TRP A 161 14.91 22.20 4.43
CA TRP A 161 14.46 23.02 5.56
C TRP A 161 14.14 22.16 6.80
N ARG A 162 13.37 21.08 6.64
CA ARG A 162 13.07 20.14 7.75
C ARG A 162 14.35 19.50 8.31
N ARG A 163 15.27 19.03 7.45
CA ARG A 163 16.54 18.42 7.87
C ARG A 163 17.37 19.41 8.69
N LYS A 164 17.54 20.64 8.21
CA LYS A 164 18.29 21.70 8.88
C LYS A 164 17.76 21.98 10.29
N LEU A 165 16.45 22.18 10.43
CA LEU A 165 15.83 22.47 11.74
C LEU A 165 15.92 21.30 12.73
N ARG A 166 16.01 20.07 12.22
CA ARG A 166 16.13 18.86 13.03
C ARG A 166 17.59 18.42 13.26
N GLY A 167 18.57 19.15 12.72
CA GLY A 167 19.98 18.77 12.80
C GLY A 167 20.30 17.45 12.10
N LEU A 168 19.52 17.09 11.07
CA LEU A 168 19.76 15.89 10.28
C LEU A 168 20.83 16.15 9.21
N PRO A 169 21.63 15.14 8.82
CA PRO A 169 22.60 15.28 7.74
C PRO A 169 21.96 15.67 6.41
N ASP A 170 22.65 16.46 5.59
CA ASP A 170 22.20 16.85 4.25
C ASP A 170 22.21 15.71 3.24
N GLN A 171 22.95 14.64 3.53
CA GLN A 171 23.08 13.45 2.69
C GLN A 171 22.76 12.19 3.50
N PRO A 172 22.21 11.14 2.85
CA PRO A 172 21.94 9.88 3.52
C PRO A 172 23.20 9.29 4.13
N VAL A 173 23.11 8.81 5.37
CA VAL A 173 24.23 8.14 6.04
C VAL A 173 24.37 6.71 5.51
N ASP A 174 25.58 6.15 5.56
CA ASP A 174 25.77 4.75 5.13
C ASP A 174 24.94 3.80 6.01
N GLY A 175 24.04 3.05 5.37
CA GLY A 175 23.22 2.00 5.98
C GLY A 175 23.80 0.60 5.80
N GLY A 176 24.91 0.48 5.04
CA GLY A 176 25.65 -0.76 4.84
C GLY A 176 25.51 -1.37 3.44
N THR A 177 26.36 -2.37 3.21
CA THR A 177 26.39 -3.18 1.99
C THR A 177 25.85 -4.58 2.26
N PHE A 178 25.04 -5.07 1.34
CA PHE A 178 24.35 -6.35 1.38
C PHE A 178 24.58 -7.11 0.07
N ASP A 179 24.32 -8.42 0.09
CA ASP A 179 24.36 -9.22 -1.13
C ASP A 179 23.05 -9.04 -1.91
N VAL A 180 21.92 -8.88 -1.19
CA VAL A 180 20.60 -8.63 -1.76
C VAL A 180 19.86 -7.57 -0.96
N VAL A 181 19.27 -6.59 -1.65
CA VAL A 181 18.31 -5.65 -1.06
C VAL A 181 16.91 -5.97 -1.57
N VAL A 182 15.99 -6.24 -0.65
CA VAL A 182 14.57 -6.50 -0.92
C VAL A 182 13.75 -5.29 -0.50
N VAL A 183 12.96 -4.73 -1.40
CA VAL A 183 12.10 -3.56 -1.13
C VAL A 183 10.64 -3.99 -1.05
N GLY A 184 10.02 -3.85 0.11
CA GLY A 184 8.60 -4.15 0.36
C GLY A 184 8.36 -5.38 1.21
N GLY A 185 8.04 -5.20 2.50
CA GLY A 185 7.76 -6.26 3.47
C GLY A 185 6.38 -6.93 3.40
N GLY A 186 5.75 -7.01 2.22
CA GLY A 186 4.54 -7.83 2.05
C GLY A 186 4.82 -9.33 2.26
N VAL A 187 3.79 -10.20 2.20
CA VAL A 187 4.00 -11.67 2.17
C VAL A 187 5.05 -12.06 1.13
N VAL A 188 5.00 -11.41 -0.03
CA VAL A 188 5.94 -11.59 -1.15
C VAL A 188 7.38 -11.23 -0.74
N GLY A 189 7.65 -10.01 -0.29
CA GLY A 189 9.03 -9.62 0.03
C GLY A 189 9.57 -10.22 1.32
N ALA A 190 8.71 -10.54 2.28
CA ALA A 190 9.12 -11.34 3.44
C ALA A 190 9.54 -12.75 3.02
N ALA A 191 8.83 -13.38 2.07
CA ALA A 191 9.24 -14.67 1.49
C ALA A 191 10.57 -14.56 0.71
N ALA A 192 10.76 -13.49 -0.08
CA ALA A 192 12.00 -13.24 -0.81
C ALA A 192 13.19 -13.10 0.16
N ALA A 193 13.05 -12.25 1.17
CA ALA A 193 14.11 -11.98 2.14
C ALA A 193 14.47 -13.22 2.96
N LEU A 194 13.47 -13.96 3.44
CA LEU A 194 13.67 -15.18 4.22
C LEU A 194 14.36 -16.27 3.38
N THR A 195 13.95 -16.41 2.11
CA THR A 195 14.54 -17.39 1.19
C THR A 195 16.00 -17.05 0.88
N ALA A 196 16.29 -15.79 0.53
CA ALA A 196 17.65 -15.34 0.25
C ALA A 196 18.57 -15.52 1.47
N ALA A 197 18.09 -15.16 2.67
CA ALA A 197 18.85 -15.35 3.91
C ALA A 197 19.16 -16.83 4.19
N ARG A 198 18.18 -17.72 4.00
CA ARG A 198 18.34 -19.18 4.17
C ARG A 198 19.23 -19.82 3.10
N LEU A 199 19.32 -19.23 1.90
CA LEU A 199 20.28 -19.61 0.87
C LEU A 199 21.70 -19.08 1.15
N GLY A 200 21.85 -18.23 2.16
CA GLY A 200 23.14 -17.75 2.65
C GLY A 200 23.50 -16.33 2.23
N GLU A 201 22.58 -15.58 1.63
CA GLU A 201 22.80 -14.16 1.29
C GLU A 201 22.67 -13.26 2.52
N ARG A 202 23.49 -12.21 2.61
CA ARG A 202 23.24 -11.09 3.52
C ARG A 202 22.16 -10.20 2.94
N VAL A 203 21.01 -10.12 3.60
CA VAL A 203 19.82 -9.48 3.08
C VAL A 203 19.46 -8.23 3.87
N ALA A 204 19.16 -7.14 3.17
CA ALA A 204 18.41 -6.01 3.72
C ALA A 204 16.96 -6.07 3.25
N LEU A 205 16.00 -6.16 4.18
CA LEU A 205 14.58 -5.98 3.88
C LEU A 205 14.16 -4.56 4.26
N VAL A 206 13.77 -3.75 3.28
CA VAL A 206 13.31 -2.36 3.50
C VAL A 206 11.79 -2.31 3.41
N HIS A 207 11.13 -1.85 4.47
CA HIS A 207 9.67 -1.78 4.52
C HIS A 207 9.20 -0.48 5.19
N ASN A 208 8.24 0.20 4.56
CA ASN A 208 7.81 1.54 4.96
C ASN A 208 6.83 1.62 6.13
N ARG A 209 6.38 0.49 6.67
CA ARG A 209 5.37 0.40 7.73
C ARG A 209 5.82 -0.48 8.89
N PRO A 210 5.17 -0.39 10.07
CA PRO A 210 5.55 -1.16 11.26
C PRO A 210 5.23 -2.65 11.17
N PHE A 211 4.33 -3.09 10.28
CA PHE A 211 3.90 -4.49 10.19
C PHE A 211 4.24 -5.13 8.84
N LEU A 212 4.84 -6.32 8.87
CA LEU A 212 5.03 -7.14 7.67
C LEU A 212 3.71 -7.79 7.23
N GLY A 213 3.66 -8.20 5.96
CA GLY A 213 2.54 -8.95 5.38
C GLY A 213 1.73 -8.19 4.34
N GLY A 214 1.87 -6.86 4.24
CA GLY A 214 1.13 -6.07 3.26
C GLY A 214 -0.38 -6.20 3.49
N ASN A 215 -1.14 -6.65 2.50
CA ASN A 215 -2.57 -6.90 2.68
C ASN A 215 -2.88 -8.03 3.71
N ALA A 216 -1.90 -8.87 4.04
CA ALA A 216 -2.02 -9.87 5.09
C ALA A 216 -1.59 -9.39 6.49
N SER A 217 -1.03 -8.18 6.61
CA SER A 217 -0.70 -7.59 7.91
C SER A 217 -1.95 -7.42 8.78
N VAL A 218 -1.79 -7.12 10.07
CA VAL A 218 -2.90 -6.74 10.95
C VAL A 218 -3.58 -5.43 10.56
N GLU A 219 -2.93 -4.59 9.74
CA GLU A 219 -3.48 -3.32 9.27
C GLU A 219 -4.60 -3.51 8.23
N VAL A 220 -4.63 -4.67 7.56
CA VAL A 220 -5.58 -4.98 6.47
C VAL A 220 -6.28 -6.31 6.71
N GLY A 221 -5.55 -7.37 7.09
CA GLY A 221 -6.10 -8.62 7.62
C GLY A 221 -6.50 -9.71 6.61
N LEU A 222 -6.15 -9.61 5.32
CA LEU A 222 -6.49 -10.65 4.34
C LEU A 222 -5.65 -11.93 4.49
N ARG A 223 -6.16 -13.06 4.01
CA ARG A 223 -5.38 -14.29 3.82
C ARG A 223 -4.66 -14.28 2.47
N PRO A 224 -3.44 -14.85 2.37
CA PRO A 224 -2.84 -15.16 1.08
C PRO A 224 -3.70 -16.15 0.30
N ARG A 225 -4.16 -15.74 -0.89
CA ARG A 225 -4.83 -16.59 -1.88
C ARG A 225 -3.86 -16.94 -3.01
N GLY A 226 -4.22 -17.90 -3.86
CA GLY A 226 -3.35 -18.43 -4.92
C GLY A 226 -2.48 -19.60 -4.43
N VAL A 227 -1.46 -19.95 -5.22
CA VAL A 227 -0.55 -21.05 -4.92
C VAL A 227 0.31 -20.71 -3.71
N THR A 228 0.22 -21.53 -2.68
CA THR A 228 1.04 -21.44 -1.47
C THR A 228 1.88 -22.71 -1.31
N GLY A 229 2.99 -22.60 -0.59
CA GLY A 229 3.87 -23.71 -0.25
C GLY A 229 4.23 -23.67 1.25
N PRO A 230 4.97 -24.66 1.76
CA PRO A 230 5.25 -24.79 3.20
C PRO A 230 5.82 -23.51 3.84
N LEU A 231 6.75 -22.84 3.15
CA LEU A 231 7.35 -21.60 3.63
C LEU A 231 6.34 -20.45 3.73
N VAL A 232 5.45 -20.31 2.75
CA VAL A 232 4.42 -19.25 2.72
C VAL A 232 3.36 -19.50 3.79
N ASP A 233 2.98 -20.77 3.98
CA ASP A 233 2.07 -21.20 5.05
C ASP A 233 2.68 -20.91 6.44
N GLU A 234 3.97 -21.19 6.65
CA GLU A 234 4.69 -20.90 7.90
C GLU A 234 4.76 -19.38 8.17
N LEU A 235 5.22 -18.62 7.19
CA LEU A 235 5.31 -17.15 7.19
C LEU A 235 3.97 -16.48 7.54
N SER A 236 2.89 -16.96 6.92
CA SER A 236 1.57 -16.33 6.98
C SER A 236 0.71 -16.85 8.12
N ALA A 237 1.18 -17.84 8.87
CA ALA A 237 0.56 -18.25 10.11
C ALA A 237 0.48 -17.07 11.07
N ARG A 238 -0.61 -16.98 11.83
CA ARG A 238 -0.88 -15.83 12.71
C ARG A 238 -0.61 -16.13 14.17
N HIS A 239 -0.08 -15.13 14.87
CA HIS A 239 -0.05 -15.03 16.32
C HIS A 239 -1.46 -14.75 16.89
N PRO A 240 -1.69 -14.92 18.20
CA PRO A 240 -2.99 -14.63 18.83
C PRO A 240 -3.48 -13.19 18.64
N ASN A 241 -2.55 -12.22 18.54
CA ASN A 241 -2.85 -10.82 18.26
C ASN A 241 -3.25 -10.56 16.80
N GLY A 242 -3.24 -11.59 15.95
CA GLY A 242 -3.57 -11.52 14.53
C GLY A 242 -2.37 -11.25 13.62
N ASP A 243 -1.20 -10.86 14.12
CA ASP A 243 -0.03 -10.58 13.27
C ASP A 243 0.56 -11.85 12.67
N ILE A 244 1.13 -11.77 11.48
CA ILE A 244 1.73 -12.93 10.82
C ILE A 244 3.13 -13.22 11.40
N LYS A 245 3.57 -14.48 11.34
CA LYS A 245 4.87 -14.91 11.88
C LYS A 245 6.09 -14.41 11.10
N ALA A 246 5.88 -13.76 9.96
CA ALA A 246 6.93 -13.26 9.08
C ALA A 246 8.07 -12.53 9.80
N LYS A 247 7.75 -11.58 10.68
CA LYS A 247 8.78 -10.82 11.40
C LYS A 247 9.56 -11.71 12.36
N THR A 248 8.87 -12.57 13.12
CA THR A 248 9.50 -13.52 14.04
C THR A 248 10.48 -14.44 13.34
N LEU A 249 10.12 -14.93 12.15
CA LEU A 249 11.00 -15.79 11.36
C LEU A 249 12.23 -15.03 10.85
N LEU A 250 12.03 -13.83 10.30
CA LEU A 250 13.13 -13.01 9.79
C LEU A 250 14.08 -12.53 10.89
N ASP A 251 13.55 -12.16 12.08
CA ASP A 251 14.37 -11.78 13.23
C ASP A 251 15.25 -12.95 13.73
N ALA A 252 14.86 -14.20 13.46
CA ALA A 252 15.62 -15.40 13.82
C ALA A 252 16.75 -15.73 12.82
N GLU A 253 16.75 -15.11 11.63
CA GLU A 253 17.76 -15.36 10.59
C GLU A 253 18.92 -14.36 10.73
N ALA A 254 20.09 -14.85 11.14
CA ALA A 254 21.27 -13.99 11.38
C ALA A 254 21.76 -13.19 10.15
N LYS A 255 21.39 -13.62 8.94
CA LYS A 255 21.74 -12.94 7.69
C LYS A 255 20.68 -11.95 7.19
N ALA A 256 19.54 -11.83 7.87
CA ALA A 256 18.50 -10.86 7.53
C ALA A 256 18.62 -9.61 8.42
N THR A 257 18.65 -8.43 7.82
CA THR A 257 18.55 -7.14 8.51
C THR A 257 17.27 -6.43 8.06
N LEU A 258 16.41 -6.09 9.02
CA LEU A 258 15.11 -5.47 8.74
C LEU A 258 15.20 -3.95 8.97
N PHE A 259 15.01 -3.20 7.91
CA PHE A 259 14.81 -1.75 7.92
C PHE A 259 13.31 -1.46 7.91
N MET A 260 12.68 -1.63 9.08
CA MET A 260 11.26 -1.37 9.30
C MET A 260 10.97 0.13 9.40
N GLU A 261 9.80 0.55 8.93
CA GLU A 261 9.41 1.97 8.84
C GLU A 261 10.37 2.82 7.99
N TYR A 262 11.02 2.25 6.98
CA TYR A 262 11.85 2.97 6.01
C TYR A 262 11.16 3.06 4.63
N THR A 263 10.93 4.27 4.14
CA THR A 263 10.42 4.53 2.79
C THR A 263 11.58 4.74 1.82
N VAL A 264 11.66 3.95 0.75
CA VAL A 264 12.61 4.19 -0.35
C VAL A 264 12.15 5.40 -1.15
N TYR A 265 13.04 6.37 -1.34
CA TYR A 265 12.73 7.61 -2.07
C TYR A 265 13.71 7.94 -3.20
N ASN A 266 14.77 7.16 -3.38
CA ASN A 266 15.75 7.33 -4.45
C ASN A 266 16.45 6.01 -4.79
N ALA A 267 16.92 5.89 -6.04
CA ALA A 267 17.81 4.83 -6.50
C ALA A 267 18.93 5.47 -7.35
N ALA A 268 20.17 5.36 -6.90
CA ALA A 268 21.32 5.82 -7.67
C ALA A 268 21.71 4.76 -8.71
N THR A 269 21.88 5.18 -9.95
CA THR A 269 22.16 4.28 -11.08
C THR A 269 23.41 4.65 -11.86
N THR A 270 23.94 3.67 -12.58
CA THR A 270 24.98 3.85 -13.60
C THR A 270 24.50 3.25 -14.92
N THR A 271 24.84 3.89 -16.04
CA THR A 271 24.47 3.40 -17.37
C THR A 271 25.72 2.94 -18.11
N THR A 272 25.69 1.70 -18.60
CA THR A 272 26.72 1.18 -19.50
C THR A 272 26.19 1.21 -20.92
N THR A 273 26.92 1.86 -21.83
CA THR A 273 26.59 1.93 -23.25
C THR A 273 27.66 1.21 -24.05
N THR A 274 27.24 0.31 -24.94
CA THR A 274 28.15 -0.31 -25.92
C THR A 274 27.75 0.13 -27.33
N THR A 275 28.64 -0.01 -28.30
CA THR A 275 28.34 0.31 -29.70
C THR A 275 27.36 -0.66 -30.36
N THR A 276 27.11 -1.81 -29.73
CA THR A 276 26.38 -2.94 -30.32
C THR A 276 25.11 -3.34 -29.57
N SER A 277 24.84 -2.75 -28.40
CA SER A 277 23.67 -3.07 -27.56
C SER A 277 22.98 -1.81 -27.04
N ALA A 278 21.70 -1.94 -26.69
CA ALA A 278 20.99 -0.89 -25.98
C ALA A 278 21.70 -0.52 -24.66
N PRO A 279 21.61 0.74 -24.21
CA PRO A 279 22.13 1.15 -22.91
C PRO A 279 21.51 0.32 -21.79
N THR A 280 22.34 -0.12 -20.85
CA THR A 280 21.90 -0.93 -19.71
C THR A 280 22.10 -0.16 -18.42
N VAL A 281 21.03 -0.05 -17.63
CA VAL A 281 21.05 0.63 -16.32
C VAL A 281 21.39 -0.38 -15.23
N THR A 282 22.18 0.02 -14.25
CA THR A 282 22.49 -0.77 -13.05
C THR A 282 22.24 0.09 -11.81
N ILE A 283 21.48 -0.43 -10.85
CA ILE A 283 21.29 0.22 -9.54
C ILE A 283 22.54 -0.01 -8.70
N THR A 284 23.11 1.06 -8.16
CA THR A 284 24.30 1.01 -7.29
C THR A 284 23.96 1.15 -5.82
N SER A 285 22.86 1.86 -5.52
CA SER A 285 22.34 2.02 -4.16
C SER A 285 20.90 2.54 -4.19
N ILE A 286 20.21 2.37 -3.07
CA ILE A 286 18.93 3.03 -2.79
C ILE A 286 19.08 3.91 -1.56
N ASP A 287 18.33 5.01 -1.52
CA ASP A 287 18.19 5.83 -0.31
C ASP A 287 16.80 5.63 0.29
N ALA A 288 16.76 5.49 1.62
CA ALA A 288 15.53 5.28 2.37
C ALA A 288 15.47 6.18 3.59
N ARG A 289 14.26 6.64 3.94
CA ARG A 289 14.01 7.54 5.07
C ARG A 289 13.19 6.85 6.13
N HIS A 290 13.65 6.93 7.38
CA HIS A 290 12.91 6.39 8.52
C HIS A 290 11.71 7.28 8.86
N ALA A 291 10.52 6.69 8.89
CA ALA A 291 9.25 7.40 9.01
C ALA A 291 9.09 8.18 10.32
N ARG A 292 9.78 7.80 11.41
CA ARG A 292 9.68 8.50 12.72
C ARG A 292 10.76 9.53 12.95
N THR A 293 11.98 9.22 12.53
CA THR A 293 13.16 10.05 12.88
C THR A 293 13.59 10.96 11.73
N GLY A 294 13.03 10.78 10.53
CA GLY A 294 13.48 11.47 9.32
C GLY A 294 14.92 11.11 8.90
N ARG A 295 15.56 10.14 9.57
CA ARG A 295 16.94 9.75 9.26
C ARG A 295 16.97 9.07 7.89
N GLU A 296 17.80 9.60 7.02
CA GLU A 296 18.03 9.07 5.68
C GLU A 296 19.26 8.16 5.68
N ILE A 297 19.13 6.98 5.07
CA ILE A 297 20.20 6.00 4.93
C ILE A 297 20.40 5.60 3.46
N ARG A 298 21.61 5.16 3.12
CA ARG A 298 21.95 4.60 1.81
C ARG A 298 22.29 3.12 1.94
N LEU A 299 21.67 2.28 1.13
CA LEU A 299 21.90 0.83 1.10
C LEU A 299 22.47 0.41 -0.25
N ARG A 300 23.47 -0.48 -0.23
CA ARG A 300 24.17 -0.96 -1.43
C ARG A 300 24.02 -2.47 -1.58
N ALA A 301 23.80 -2.93 -2.80
CA ALA A 301 23.82 -4.34 -3.14
C ALA A 301 24.11 -4.55 -4.63
N PRO A 302 24.68 -5.71 -5.01
CA PRO A 302 24.81 -6.09 -6.42
C PRO A 302 23.46 -6.44 -7.04
N ILE A 303 22.49 -6.94 -6.26
CA ILE A 303 21.15 -7.34 -6.74
C ILE A 303 20.05 -6.70 -5.88
N PHE A 304 18.99 -6.23 -6.54
CA PHE A 304 17.78 -5.69 -5.92
C PHE A 304 16.56 -6.51 -6.31
N ILE A 305 15.66 -6.75 -5.36
CA ILE A 305 14.36 -7.38 -5.60
C ILE A 305 13.25 -6.41 -5.19
N ASP A 306 12.48 -5.93 -6.17
CA ASP A 306 11.31 -5.08 -5.90
C ASP A 306 10.07 -5.94 -5.59
N CYS A 307 9.67 -5.93 -4.33
CA CYS A 307 8.47 -6.55 -3.78
C CYS A 307 7.48 -5.50 -3.23
N SER A 308 7.59 -4.24 -3.64
CA SER A 308 6.83 -3.11 -3.09
C SER A 308 5.33 -3.18 -3.38
N GLY A 309 4.95 -3.90 -4.43
CA GLY A 309 3.60 -3.85 -4.97
C GLY A 309 3.31 -2.56 -5.74
N ARG A 310 4.31 -1.70 -5.92
CA ARG A 310 4.21 -0.35 -6.51
C ARG A 310 5.26 -0.09 -7.59
N ALA A 311 6.05 -1.09 -8.00
CA ALA A 311 7.19 -0.90 -8.90
C ALA A 311 8.09 0.30 -8.53
N ILE A 312 8.31 0.52 -7.23
CA ILE A 312 8.95 1.74 -6.70
C ILE A 312 10.38 1.91 -7.20
N LEU A 313 11.13 0.81 -7.34
CA LEU A 313 12.48 0.87 -7.90
C LEU A 313 12.45 1.17 -9.40
N GLY A 314 11.37 0.81 -10.09
CA GLY A 314 11.18 1.09 -11.50
C GLY A 314 10.98 2.57 -11.77
N LEU A 315 10.29 3.26 -10.86
CA LEU A 315 10.18 4.72 -10.90
C LEU A 315 11.54 5.39 -10.74
N TYR A 316 12.34 4.99 -9.75
CA TYR A 316 13.61 5.65 -9.44
C TYR A 316 14.79 5.22 -10.31
N ALA A 317 14.78 3.99 -10.83
CA ALA A 317 15.82 3.48 -11.71
C ALA A 317 15.47 3.61 -13.20
N HIS A 318 14.33 4.23 -13.52
CA HIS A 318 13.82 4.38 -14.89
C HIS A 318 13.68 3.04 -15.64
N ALA A 319 13.17 2.02 -14.94
CA ALA A 319 12.84 0.76 -15.58
C ALA A 319 11.66 0.94 -16.54
N GLU A 320 11.63 0.16 -17.62
CA GLU A 320 10.45 0.10 -18.49
C GLU A 320 9.25 -0.49 -17.72
N THR A 321 8.07 0.12 -17.91
CA THR A 321 6.83 -0.28 -17.23
C THR A 321 5.63 -0.25 -18.16
N LEU A 322 4.61 -1.02 -17.82
CA LEU A 322 3.25 -1.01 -18.37
C LEU A 322 2.28 -0.39 -17.35
N PHE A 323 1.18 0.19 -17.82
CA PHE A 323 0.12 0.76 -16.98
C PHE A 323 -1.23 0.72 -17.69
N GLY A 324 -2.30 0.55 -16.91
CA GLY A 324 -3.67 0.45 -17.43
C GLY A 324 -3.95 -0.88 -18.10
N GLN A 325 -4.87 -0.89 -19.07
CA GLN A 325 -5.23 -2.07 -19.86
C GLN A 325 -4.63 -1.99 -21.26
N GLU A 326 -3.87 -3.00 -21.65
CA GLU A 326 -3.49 -3.22 -23.04
C GLU A 326 -4.72 -3.51 -23.91
N SER A 327 -4.67 -3.17 -25.19
CA SER A 327 -5.75 -3.52 -26.12
C SER A 327 -5.72 -5.00 -26.50
N ARG A 328 -6.90 -5.53 -26.86
CA ARG A 328 -7.09 -6.88 -27.38
C ARG A 328 -6.14 -7.21 -28.53
N ALA A 329 -5.86 -6.26 -29.41
CA ALA A 329 -5.01 -6.47 -30.58
C ALA A 329 -3.52 -6.59 -30.24
N GLU A 330 -3.05 -6.01 -29.13
CA GLU A 330 -1.63 -5.99 -28.78
C GLU A 330 -1.10 -7.37 -28.35
N TYR A 331 -1.93 -8.15 -27.64
CA TYR A 331 -1.55 -9.46 -27.09
C TYR A 331 -2.51 -10.60 -27.47
N ASN A 332 -3.48 -10.31 -28.35
CA ASN A 332 -4.54 -11.25 -28.75
C ASN A 332 -5.35 -11.80 -27.55
N GLU A 333 -5.76 -10.88 -26.66
CA GLU A 333 -6.44 -11.20 -25.39
C GLU A 333 -7.94 -10.95 -25.48
N SER A 334 -8.73 -12.02 -25.37
CA SER A 334 -10.19 -11.96 -25.55
C SER A 334 -10.89 -11.11 -24.49
N LEU A 335 -10.35 -11.10 -23.25
CA LEU A 335 -10.87 -10.34 -22.12
C LEU A 335 -10.41 -8.88 -22.13
N ALA A 336 -9.39 -8.52 -22.91
CA ALA A 336 -8.89 -7.16 -22.99
C ALA A 336 -9.87 -6.23 -23.73
N PRO A 337 -9.86 -4.92 -23.42
CA PRO A 337 -10.67 -3.93 -24.12
C PRO A 337 -10.25 -3.78 -25.60
N PRO A 338 -11.13 -3.31 -26.49
CA PRO A 338 -10.78 -3.10 -27.91
C PRO A 338 -9.63 -2.11 -28.14
N ALA A 339 -9.53 -1.09 -27.28
CA ALA A 339 -8.49 -0.08 -27.31
C ALA A 339 -7.80 0.02 -25.95
N ARG A 340 -6.55 0.46 -25.94
CA ARG A 340 -5.78 0.69 -24.71
C ARG A 340 -6.45 1.78 -23.88
N ASP A 341 -6.49 1.59 -22.57
CA ASP A 341 -6.90 2.61 -21.62
C ASP A 341 -6.00 2.64 -20.38
N THR A 342 -6.23 3.60 -19.49
CA THR A 342 -5.51 3.75 -18.23
C THR A 342 -6.29 3.20 -17.03
N THR A 343 -7.39 2.48 -17.27
CA THR A 343 -8.20 1.91 -16.20
C THR A 343 -7.40 0.78 -15.53
N HIS A 344 -7.50 0.66 -14.21
CA HIS A 344 -6.81 -0.38 -13.46
C HIS A 344 -7.61 -0.78 -12.23
N HIS A 345 -7.16 -1.81 -11.49
CA HIS A 345 -7.74 -2.16 -10.20
C HIS A 345 -7.58 -0.98 -9.21
N GLY A 346 -8.68 -0.55 -8.61
CA GLY A 346 -8.71 0.47 -7.57
C GLY A 346 -8.40 -0.10 -6.19
N ASN A 347 -8.50 0.75 -5.17
CA ASN A 347 -8.25 0.37 -3.79
C ASN A 347 -9.55 0.02 -3.06
N THR A 348 -9.45 -0.82 -2.04
CA THR A 348 -10.53 -1.10 -1.08
C THR A 348 -10.08 -0.76 0.34
N VAL A 349 -10.96 -0.14 1.13
CA VAL A 349 -10.77 -0.01 2.58
C VAL A 349 -11.69 -1.02 3.26
N PHE A 350 -11.10 -1.91 4.07
CA PHE A 350 -11.87 -2.92 4.77
C PHE A 350 -12.42 -2.40 6.10
N PHE A 351 -13.53 -2.96 6.52
CA PHE A 351 -14.13 -2.71 7.82
C PHE A 351 -14.74 -3.99 8.40
N ARG A 352 -15.05 -3.93 9.68
CA ARG A 352 -15.73 -4.97 10.46
C ARG A 352 -16.83 -4.34 11.28
N THR A 353 -17.98 -5.00 11.31
CA THR A 353 -19.08 -4.67 12.20
C THR A 353 -19.34 -5.81 13.19
N ARG A 354 -20.10 -5.53 14.24
CA ARG A 354 -20.53 -6.52 15.22
C ARG A 354 -21.89 -6.16 15.80
N MET A 355 -22.75 -7.16 16.04
CA MET A 355 -23.96 -6.97 16.81
C MET A 355 -23.65 -7.05 18.31
N ASN A 356 -23.86 -5.95 19.03
CA ASN A 356 -23.69 -5.90 20.48
C ASN A 356 -24.93 -6.43 21.22
N SER A 357 -24.79 -6.71 22.52
CA SER A 357 -25.91 -7.04 23.41
C SER A 357 -26.80 -5.84 23.76
N SER A 358 -26.33 -4.62 23.52
CA SER A 358 -27.01 -3.36 23.81
C SER A 358 -26.82 -2.35 22.66
N PRO A 359 -27.65 -1.28 22.60
CA PRO A 359 -27.52 -0.26 21.57
C PRO A 359 -26.11 0.35 21.50
N ALA A 360 -25.64 0.58 20.28
CA ALA A 360 -24.35 1.18 19.96
C ALA A 360 -24.59 2.46 19.13
N PRO A 361 -24.49 3.66 19.73
CA PRO A 361 -24.71 4.90 19.00
C PRO A 361 -23.59 5.16 17.99
N PHE A 362 -23.92 5.88 16.93
CA PHE A 362 -22.97 6.40 15.94
C PHE A 362 -23.26 7.88 15.70
N PRO A 363 -22.25 8.76 15.64
CA PRO A 363 -22.49 10.17 15.39
C PRO A 363 -23.11 10.43 14.01
N PRO A 364 -23.90 11.50 13.86
CA PRO A 364 -24.31 11.98 12.54
C PRO A 364 -23.10 12.33 11.67
N VAL A 365 -23.12 11.89 10.41
CA VAL A 365 -22.06 12.16 9.42
C VAL A 365 -22.65 12.78 8.15
N PRO A 366 -23.16 14.02 8.20
CA PRO A 366 -23.83 14.67 7.07
C PRO A 366 -22.94 14.87 5.83
N TRP A 367 -21.63 14.71 6.00
CA TRP A 367 -20.57 14.84 4.98
C TRP A 367 -20.21 13.52 4.28
N ALA A 368 -20.69 12.40 4.82
CA ALA A 368 -20.39 11.07 4.30
C ALA A 368 -21.25 10.75 3.07
N THR A 369 -20.80 9.81 2.25
CA THR A 369 -21.52 9.45 1.02
C THR A 369 -22.82 8.74 1.36
N ALA A 370 -23.95 9.22 0.83
CA ALA A 370 -25.26 8.64 1.13
C ALA A 370 -25.44 7.28 0.43
N VAL A 371 -25.07 6.19 1.09
CA VAL A 371 -25.22 4.83 0.57
C VAL A 371 -26.59 4.24 0.90
N ALA A 372 -27.29 3.71 -0.09
CA ALA A 372 -28.59 3.08 0.08
C ALA A 372 -28.48 1.73 0.77
N LYS A 373 -29.53 1.40 1.52
CA LYS A 373 -29.59 0.25 2.41
C LYS A 373 -29.28 -1.07 1.70
N ASP A 374 -29.91 -1.33 0.56
CA ASP A 374 -29.72 -2.52 -0.29
C ASP A 374 -28.30 -2.71 -0.85
N PHE A 375 -27.40 -1.76 -0.60
CA PHE A 375 -25.99 -1.81 -1.01
C PHE A 375 -24.99 -1.71 0.13
N SER A 376 -25.47 -1.74 1.38
CA SER A 376 -24.72 -1.34 2.56
C SER A 376 -23.68 -2.37 3.08
N ASP A 377 -23.54 -3.56 2.48
CA ASP A 377 -22.79 -4.73 3.02
C ASP A 377 -22.44 -4.60 4.52
N LEU A 378 -23.44 -4.75 5.39
CA LEU A 378 -23.26 -4.46 6.80
C LEU A 378 -22.46 -5.51 7.55
N ARG A 379 -22.01 -6.58 6.88
CA ARG A 379 -21.20 -7.63 7.48
C ARG A 379 -19.75 -7.18 7.64
N GLY A 380 -19.31 -6.25 6.81
CA GLY A 380 -17.90 -5.96 6.60
C GLY A 380 -17.15 -7.15 5.96
N GLN A 381 -15.83 -7.05 5.87
CA GLN A 381 -15.01 -8.08 5.23
C GLN A 381 -14.48 -9.11 6.21
N LEU A 382 -14.11 -8.68 7.42
CA LEU A 382 -13.34 -9.47 8.36
C LEU A 382 -14.11 -9.72 9.63
N THR A 383 -14.09 -10.95 10.13
CA THR A 383 -14.46 -11.25 11.52
C THR A 383 -13.28 -10.96 12.45
N ARG A 384 -12.06 -11.28 11.99
CA ARG A 384 -10.78 -10.96 12.64
C ARG A 384 -9.66 -11.05 11.59
N PRO A 385 -8.44 -10.53 11.83
CA PRO A 385 -7.34 -10.70 10.90
C PRO A 385 -7.16 -12.16 10.49
N GLY A 386 -7.17 -12.40 9.18
CA GLY A 386 -7.13 -13.72 8.58
C GLY A 386 -8.38 -14.55 8.82
N LEU A 387 -9.56 -13.99 9.04
CA LEU A 387 -10.83 -14.70 8.93
C LEU A 387 -11.85 -13.75 8.31
N GLU A 388 -12.30 -14.11 7.11
CA GLU A 388 -13.04 -13.24 6.21
C GLU A 388 -14.49 -13.72 6.08
N ASN A 389 -15.40 -12.81 5.71
CA ASN A 389 -16.80 -13.08 5.37
C ASN A 389 -17.58 -13.83 6.47
N GLY A 390 -17.51 -13.36 7.71
CA GLY A 390 -18.34 -13.89 8.79
C GLY A 390 -19.83 -13.56 8.63
N ASP A 391 -20.64 -14.17 9.48
CA ASP A 391 -22.06 -13.84 9.57
C ASP A 391 -22.23 -12.38 10.00
N GLY A 392 -23.19 -11.71 9.38
CA GLY A 392 -23.57 -10.34 9.74
C GLY A 392 -24.91 -9.99 9.11
N PRO A 393 -25.43 -8.78 9.38
CA PRO A 393 -26.76 -8.40 8.94
C PRO A 393 -26.85 -8.39 7.40
N GLN A 394 -27.71 -9.24 6.84
CA GLN A 394 -27.97 -9.22 5.41
C GLN A 394 -28.90 -8.06 5.08
N VAL A 395 -28.48 -7.23 4.13
CA VAL A 395 -29.27 -6.11 3.66
C VAL A 395 -29.66 -6.34 2.22
N VAL A 396 -30.63 -7.26 2.04
CA VAL A 396 -31.26 -7.62 0.75
C VAL A 396 -30.31 -8.32 -0.25
N LEU A 397 -30.77 -9.41 -0.85
CA LEU A 397 -30.04 -10.09 -1.94
C LEU A 397 -30.24 -9.29 -3.25
N PRO A 398 -29.18 -9.01 -4.04
CA PRO A 398 -29.36 -8.47 -5.37
C PRO A 398 -30.18 -9.46 -6.23
N PRO A 399 -31.10 -9.00 -7.09
CA PRO A 399 -31.98 -9.89 -7.88
C PRO A 399 -31.24 -10.80 -8.86
N THR A 400 -30.00 -10.45 -9.22
CA THR A 400 -29.20 -11.20 -10.18
C THR A 400 -27.72 -11.14 -9.81
N THR A 401 -27.14 -12.29 -9.44
CA THR A 401 -25.69 -12.48 -9.52
C THR A 401 -25.41 -13.43 -10.69
N PRO A 402 -24.44 -13.13 -11.58
CA PRO A 402 -24.06 -14.02 -12.66
C PRO A 402 -23.85 -15.46 -12.20
N VAL A 403 -24.24 -16.41 -13.05
CA VAL A 403 -24.23 -17.86 -12.74
C VAL A 403 -22.80 -18.37 -12.45
N SER A 404 -21.77 -17.70 -12.98
CA SER A 404 -20.34 -18.08 -12.88
C SER A 404 -19.65 -17.75 -11.54
N VAL A 405 -20.25 -16.92 -10.68
CA VAL A 405 -19.62 -16.53 -9.40
C VAL A 405 -19.89 -17.59 -8.32
N PRO A 406 -18.89 -18.08 -7.55
CA PRO A 406 -19.10 -19.03 -6.47
C PRO A 406 -20.18 -18.57 -5.47
N ARG A 407 -21.00 -19.49 -4.93
CA ARG A 407 -22.15 -19.14 -4.07
C ARG A 407 -21.81 -18.19 -2.90
N ARG A 408 -20.64 -18.36 -2.27
CA ARG A 408 -20.16 -17.48 -1.18
C ARG A 408 -19.81 -16.05 -1.63
N MET A 409 -19.53 -15.88 -2.93
CA MET A 409 -19.23 -14.61 -3.58
C MET A 409 -20.47 -13.93 -4.16
N LYS A 410 -21.66 -14.54 -4.04
CA LYS A 410 -22.94 -13.97 -4.47
C LYS A 410 -23.59 -13.02 -3.46
N GLY A 411 -23.02 -12.89 -2.26
CA GLY A 411 -23.43 -11.88 -1.29
C GLY A 411 -22.83 -10.51 -1.61
N PRO A 412 -23.39 -9.41 -1.07
CA PRO A 412 -22.72 -8.10 -1.13
C PRO A 412 -21.40 -8.21 -0.35
N LEU A 413 -20.26 -8.17 -1.04
CA LEU A 413 -18.93 -8.26 -0.40
C LEU A 413 -18.26 -6.89 -0.45
N THR A 414 -17.48 -6.55 0.57
CA THR A 414 -16.68 -5.30 0.56
C THR A 414 -15.70 -5.22 -0.60
N HIS A 415 -15.36 -6.33 -1.27
CA HIS A 415 -14.57 -6.33 -2.50
C HIS A 415 -15.27 -5.63 -3.69
N PHE A 416 -16.58 -5.41 -3.62
CA PHE A 416 -17.27 -4.55 -4.59
C PHE A 416 -17.01 -3.06 -4.34
N TRP A 417 -16.50 -2.69 -3.15
CA TRP A 417 -16.25 -1.31 -2.79
C TRP A 417 -14.82 -0.97 -3.17
N GLU A 418 -14.70 -0.36 -4.33
CA GLU A 418 -13.44 -0.06 -4.97
C GLU A 418 -13.50 1.33 -5.59
N TYR A 419 -12.45 2.11 -5.36
CA TYR A 419 -12.33 3.44 -5.93
C TYR A 419 -10.89 3.71 -6.39
N GLY A 420 -10.74 4.63 -7.34
CA GLY A 420 -9.43 5.02 -7.89
C GLY A 420 -9.05 4.30 -9.17
N ASN A 421 -9.96 3.55 -9.81
CA ASN A 421 -9.69 2.85 -11.07
C ASN A 421 -9.28 3.77 -12.23
N TYR A 422 -9.57 5.08 -12.13
CA TYR A 422 -9.27 6.11 -13.11
C TYR A 422 -8.30 7.19 -12.59
N LEU A 423 -7.72 7.00 -11.40
CA LEU A 423 -6.85 7.97 -10.75
C LEU A 423 -5.43 7.44 -10.68
N ASP A 424 -4.43 8.29 -10.84
CA ASP A 424 -3.04 7.87 -10.64
C ASP A 424 -2.83 7.49 -9.15
N PRO A 425 -2.54 6.20 -8.85
CA PRO A 425 -2.43 5.72 -7.48
C PRO A 425 -1.16 6.19 -6.76
N TYR A 426 -0.18 6.79 -7.47
CA TYR A 426 1.01 7.39 -6.86
C TYR A 426 0.77 8.82 -6.37
N THR A 427 -0.21 9.52 -6.93
CA THR A 427 -0.47 10.93 -6.62
C THR A 427 -1.87 11.19 -6.05
N SER A 428 -2.72 10.16 -5.96
CA SER A 428 -4.12 10.27 -5.53
C SER A 428 -4.48 9.27 -4.42
N GLY A 429 -3.51 8.58 -3.85
CA GLY A 429 -3.72 7.53 -2.87
C GLY A 429 -4.47 8.01 -1.61
N GLU A 430 -4.15 9.19 -1.10
CA GLU A 430 -4.84 9.72 0.08
C GLU A 430 -6.31 10.05 -0.24
N ARG A 431 -6.54 10.72 -1.39
CA ARG A 431 -7.89 11.01 -1.90
C ARG A 431 -8.71 9.73 -2.09
N ILE A 432 -8.10 8.68 -2.63
CA ILE A 432 -8.78 7.41 -2.84
C ILE A 432 -9.22 6.79 -1.51
N ARG A 433 -8.34 6.76 -0.51
CA ARG A 433 -8.68 6.27 0.83
C ARG A 433 -9.80 7.10 1.46
N ASP A 434 -9.67 8.43 1.40
CA ASP A 434 -10.60 9.36 2.02
C ASP A 434 -12.02 9.21 1.44
N HIS A 435 -12.13 8.98 0.13
CA HIS A 435 -13.41 8.71 -0.53
C HIS A 435 -14.07 7.40 -0.03
N LEU A 436 -13.27 6.34 0.10
CA LEU A 436 -13.75 5.05 0.62
C LEU A 436 -14.17 5.15 2.11
N LEU A 437 -13.46 5.94 2.91
CA LEU A 437 -13.87 6.22 4.30
C LEU A 437 -15.24 6.89 4.36
N ARG A 438 -15.50 7.89 3.50
CA ARG A 438 -16.82 8.55 3.40
C ARG A 438 -17.93 7.57 3.02
N ALA A 439 -17.66 6.62 2.12
CA ALA A 439 -18.61 5.57 1.79
C ALA A 439 -18.92 4.67 2.99
N ILE A 440 -17.90 4.25 3.75
CA ILE A 440 -18.06 3.37 4.92
C ILE A 440 -18.86 4.06 6.03
N TYR A 441 -18.47 5.27 6.40
CA TYR A 441 -19.17 6.01 7.46
C TYR A 441 -20.61 6.35 7.07
N GLY A 442 -20.83 6.74 5.81
CA GLY A 442 -22.16 7.09 5.31
C GLY A 442 -23.09 5.89 5.29
N THR A 443 -22.58 4.74 4.87
CA THR A 443 -23.31 3.47 4.93
C THR A 443 -23.75 3.12 6.35
N PHE A 444 -22.81 3.18 7.29
CA PHE A 444 -23.09 2.81 8.67
C PHE A 444 -24.11 3.76 9.34
N SER A 445 -23.98 5.06 9.07
CA SER A 445 -24.95 6.07 9.52
C SER A 445 -26.34 5.86 8.91
N ASN A 446 -26.41 5.64 7.60
CA ASN A 446 -27.68 5.55 6.89
C ASN A 446 -28.54 4.39 7.36
N VAL A 447 -27.96 3.21 7.58
CA VAL A 447 -28.76 2.05 8.03
C VAL A 447 -29.32 2.24 9.44
N LYS A 448 -28.57 2.91 10.33
CA LYS A 448 -29.05 3.26 11.68
C LYS A 448 -30.13 4.34 11.65
N THR A 449 -30.08 5.25 10.69
CA THR A 449 -31.12 6.28 10.52
C THR A 449 -32.39 5.71 9.89
N LEU A 450 -32.24 4.84 8.87
CA LEU A 450 -33.38 4.25 8.14
C LEU A 450 -34.11 3.18 8.96
N GLU A 451 -33.39 2.39 9.75
CA GLU A 451 -33.96 1.33 10.59
C GLU A 451 -33.32 1.31 11.99
N PRO A 452 -33.63 2.34 12.82
CA PRO A 452 -33.00 2.52 14.12
C PRO A 452 -33.24 1.35 15.08
N ASP A 453 -34.41 0.72 15.04
CA ASP A 453 -34.72 -0.42 15.91
C ASP A 453 -33.97 -1.69 15.48
N THR A 454 -33.91 -1.97 14.17
CA THR A 454 -33.22 -3.16 13.63
C THR A 454 -31.71 -3.10 13.88
N TYR A 455 -31.10 -1.93 13.71
CA TYR A 455 -29.64 -1.75 13.79
C TYR A 455 -29.19 -0.98 15.02
N ALA A 456 -30.03 -0.83 16.05
CA ALA A 456 -29.68 -0.18 17.31
C ALA A 456 -28.36 -0.74 17.86
N ASN A 457 -28.21 -2.07 17.87
CA ASN A 457 -27.08 -2.78 18.44
C ASN A 457 -25.89 -2.98 17.49
N LEU A 458 -26.02 -2.60 16.21
CA LEU A 458 -24.93 -2.73 15.24
C LEU A 458 -23.81 -1.77 15.62
N ALA A 459 -22.58 -2.26 15.77
CA ALA A 459 -21.40 -1.46 16.08
C ALA A 459 -20.39 -1.53 14.91
N LEU A 460 -19.81 -0.38 14.55
CA LEU A 460 -18.66 -0.30 13.65
C LEU A 460 -17.42 -0.57 14.50
N GLU A 461 -16.90 -1.78 14.40
CA GLU A 461 -15.86 -2.27 15.33
C GLU A 461 -14.47 -1.81 14.88
N TRP A 462 -14.21 -1.87 13.58
CA TRP A 462 -12.91 -1.55 13.01
C TRP A 462 -13.06 -1.11 11.56
N VAL A 463 -12.26 -0.13 11.16
CA VAL A 463 -12.08 0.29 9.76
C VAL A 463 -10.57 0.37 9.54
N ALA A 464 -10.07 -0.18 8.43
CA ALA A 464 -8.67 -0.04 8.06
C ALA A 464 -8.39 1.44 7.73
N PHE A 465 -7.28 1.99 8.23
CA PHE A 465 -6.76 3.26 7.71
C PHE A 465 -5.76 3.05 6.56
N VAL A 466 -5.28 1.81 6.39
CA VAL A 466 -4.44 1.35 5.29
C VAL A 466 -5.33 0.70 4.23
N PRO A 467 -5.46 1.23 3.01
CA PRO A 467 -6.20 0.55 1.95
C PRO A 467 -5.48 -0.72 1.51
N ALA A 468 -6.28 -1.75 1.20
CA ALA A 468 -5.83 -2.84 0.35
C ALA A 468 -5.64 -2.29 -1.06
N THR A 469 -4.37 -2.15 -1.45
CA THR A 469 -4.05 -1.46 -2.68
C THR A 469 -4.33 -2.32 -3.91
N GLY A 470 -4.92 -1.68 -4.93
CA GLY A 470 -5.15 -2.23 -6.25
C GLY A 470 -3.90 -2.28 -7.10
N GLU A 471 -4.00 -1.86 -8.35
CA GLU A 471 -2.95 -1.97 -9.34
C GLU A 471 -2.16 -0.67 -9.47
N PHE A 472 -0.83 -0.83 -9.47
CA PHE A 472 0.13 0.21 -9.83
C PHE A 472 0.74 -0.16 -11.18
N ARG A 473 1.80 0.55 -11.59
CA ARG A 473 2.58 0.13 -12.77
C ARG A 473 3.08 -1.30 -12.62
N ARG A 474 3.06 -2.03 -13.73
CA ARG A 474 3.74 -3.31 -13.89
C ARG A 474 5.08 -3.04 -14.55
N TYR A 475 6.12 -3.76 -14.19
CA TYR A 475 7.37 -3.72 -14.95
C TYR A 475 7.18 -4.36 -16.33
N LYS A 476 8.02 -3.96 -17.27
CA LYS A 476 8.26 -4.71 -18.50
C LYS A 476 9.57 -5.47 -18.35
N GLY A 477 9.46 -6.79 -18.33
CA GLY A 477 10.59 -7.72 -18.34
C GLY A 477 10.97 -8.14 -19.76
N ALA A 478 11.90 -9.07 -19.88
CA ALA A 478 12.28 -9.65 -21.18
C ALA A 478 11.15 -10.48 -21.83
N TYR A 479 10.10 -10.81 -21.06
CA TYR A 479 8.86 -11.39 -21.56
C TYR A 479 7.67 -10.81 -20.80
N VAL A 480 6.55 -10.55 -21.50
CA VAL A 480 5.28 -10.11 -20.92
C VAL A 480 4.30 -11.28 -21.01
N LEU A 481 3.91 -11.86 -19.87
CA LEU A 481 2.94 -12.95 -19.84
C LEU A 481 1.54 -12.46 -20.22
N SER A 482 0.85 -13.19 -21.09
CA SER A 482 -0.51 -12.85 -21.55
C SER A 482 -1.59 -13.84 -21.08
N GLU A 483 -2.86 -13.46 -21.24
CA GLU A 483 -4.04 -14.32 -21.11
C GLU A 483 -3.87 -15.59 -21.93
N GLY A 484 -3.41 -15.46 -23.18
CA GLY A 484 -3.20 -16.59 -24.07
C GLY A 484 -2.18 -17.59 -23.54
N ASP A 485 -1.08 -17.11 -22.94
CA ASP A 485 -0.07 -17.98 -22.33
C ASP A 485 -0.64 -18.75 -21.12
N ILE A 486 -1.44 -18.08 -20.28
CA ILE A 486 -2.10 -18.71 -19.12
C ILE A 486 -3.13 -19.74 -19.59
N ARG A 487 -4.04 -19.36 -20.50
CA ARG A 487 -5.14 -20.22 -20.98
C ARG A 487 -4.66 -21.43 -21.77
N SER A 488 -3.58 -21.28 -22.53
CA SER A 488 -2.98 -22.40 -23.27
C SER A 488 -2.07 -23.25 -22.40
N HIS A 489 -1.87 -22.89 -21.13
CA HIS A 489 -0.90 -23.52 -20.22
C HIS A 489 0.47 -23.67 -20.86
N ARG A 490 0.90 -22.61 -21.55
CA ARG A 490 2.06 -22.66 -22.44
C ARG A 490 3.29 -23.17 -21.68
N PRO A 491 3.98 -24.20 -22.19
CA PRO A 491 5.24 -24.62 -21.61
C PRO A 491 6.32 -23.58 -21.89
N PHE A 492 7.05 -23.20 -20.84
CA PHE A 492 8.22 -22.33 -20.95
C PHE A 492 9.48 -23.10 -20.58
N HIS A 493 10.47 -23.11 -21.47
CA HIS A 493 11.77 -23.72 -21.16
C HIS A 493 12.47 -23.01 -19.99
N ASP A 494 12.11 -21.76 -19.71
CA ASP A 494 12.55 -20.94 -18.57
C ASP A 494 11.48 -20.80 -17.48
N GLY A 495 10.46 -21.67 -17.46
CA GLY A 495 9.47 -21.74 -16.38
C GLY A 495 10.13 -22.13 -15.05
N VAL A 496 10.10 -21.24 -14.06
CA VAL A 496 10.81 -21.41 -12.78
C VAL A 496 9.87 -21.70 -11.61
N VAL A 497 8.62 -21.23 -11.68
CA VAL A 497 7.56 -21.51 -10.69
C VAL A 497 6.21 -21.63 -11.38
N PHE A 498 5.21 -22.12 -10.64
CA PHE A 498 3.84 -22.28 -11.14
C PHE A 498 2.88 -21.41 -10.33
N ASN A 499 1.94 -20.81 -11.05
CA ASN A 499 0.78 -20.13 -10.48
C ASN A 499 -0.50 -20.88 -10.88
N ASP A 500 -1.59 -20.55 -10.20
CA ASP A 500 -2.95 -21.04 -10.47
C ASP A 500 -3.96 -20.02 -9.88
N GLY A 501 -5.24 -20.21 -10.18
CA GLY A 501 -6.35 -19.40 -9.67
C GLY A 501 -7.20 -18.79 -10.78
N ALA A 502 -8.10 -17.90 -10.39
CA ALA A 502 -9.02 -17.22 -11.30
C ALA A 502 -8.39 -15.97 -11.93
N PHE A 503 -8.79 -15.63 -13.16
CA PHE A 503 -8.74 -14.23 -13.57
C PHE A 503 -9.76 -13.44 -12.75
N CYS A 504 -9.28 -12.45 -11.99
CA CYS A 504 -10.08 -11.64 -11.08
C CYS A 504 -10.10 -10.19 -11.59
N LEU A 505 -11.00 -9.93 -12.54
CA LEU A 505 -11.11 -8.65 -13.25
C LEU A 505 -12.20 -7.78 -12.64
N HIS A 506 -11.87 -6.50 -12.44
CA HIS A 506 -12.74 -5.54 -11.80
C HIS A 506 -13.15 -4.50 -12.84
N TYR A 507 -14.44 -4.39 -13.09
CA TYR A 507 -15.00 -3.46 -14.05
C TYR A 507 -15.65 -2.31 -13.30
N PRO A 508 -15.00 -1.13 -13.24
CA PRO A 508 -15.57 0.03 -12.59
C PRO A 508 -16.82 0.52 -13.31
N ASN A 509 -17.58 1.36 -12.62
CA ASN A 509 -18.74 2.02 -13.18
C ASN A 509 -18.32 3.12 -14.17
N ALA A 510 -18.99 3.22 -15.31
CA ALA A 510 -18.68 4.24 -16.32
C ALA A 510 -18.84 5.68 -15.79
N ASN A 511 -19.69 5.87 -14.76
CA ASN A 511 -19.88 7.16 -14.10
C ASN A 511 -18.81 7.49 -13.03
N ALA A 512 -17.88 6.58 -12.72
CA ALA A 512 -16.86 6.81 -11.69
C ALA A 512 -15.78 7.83 -12.09
N SER A 513 -15.82 8.34 -13.32
CA SER A 513 -14.98 9.45 -13.80
C SER A 513 -15.62 10.83 -13.63
N ALA A 514 -16.89 10.94 -13.23
CA ALA A 514 -17.60 12.21 -13.14
C ALA A 514 -17.56 12.79 -11.71
N THR A 515 -17.15 14.06 -11.58
CA THR A 515 -17.41 14.87 -10.38
C THR A 515 -18.91 14.84 -10.05
N PRO A 516 -19.33 14.65 -8.78
CA PRO A 516 -20.74 14.59 -8.43
C PRO A 516 -21.45 15.91 -8.77
N THR A 517 -22.51 15.86 -9.57
CA THR A 517 -23.42 17.00 -9.77
C THR A 517 -24.73 16.75 -9.02
N ASN A 518 -25.15 17.72 -8.20
CA ASN A 518 -26.25 17.62 -7.23
C ASN A 518 -27.68 17.55 -7.81
N ASN A 519 -27.89 17.05 -9.02
CA ASN A 519 -29.22 16.98 -9.61
C ASN A 519 -29.43 15.61 -10.24
N ASP A 520 -30.22 14.74 -9.61
CA ASP A 520 -31.23 13.97 -10.31
C ASP A 520 -32.22 13.31 -9.34
N SER A 521 -33.50 13.60 -9.58
CA SER A 521 -34.64 13.22 -8.77
C SER A 521 -35.43 12.09 -9.45
N GLY A 522 -35.53 10.95 -8.76
CA GLY A 522 -36.63 10.00 -8.92
C GLY A 522 -36.53 9.00 -10.07
N HIS A 523 -36.28 7.72 -9.75
CA HIS A 523 -37.10 6.54 -10.12
C HIS A 523 -36.35 5.23 -9.76
N ALA A 524 -37.06 4.30 -9.11
CA ALA A 524 -36.53 3.20 -8.28
C ALA A 524 -35.87 1.99 -9.01
N HIS A 525 -35.42 2.15 -10.26
CA HIS A 525 -34.71 1.09 -11.00
C HIS A 525 -33.36 1.53 -11.64
N ALA A 526 -32.80 2.68 -11.24
CA ALA A 526 -31.54 3.25 -11.74
C ALA A 526 -30.29 2.99 -10.84
N ARG A 527 -30.27 1.94 -10.02
CA ARG A 527 -29.52 1.95 -8.73
C ARG A 527 -28.02 1.59 -8.73
N HIS A 528 -27.40 1.22 -9.85
CA HIS A 528 -25.96 0.89 -9.86
C HIS A 528 -25.06 2.07 -10.25
N HIS A 529 -25.60 3.10 -10.91
CA HIS A 529 -24.82 4.18 -11.53
C HIS A 529 -24.57 5.40 -10.64
N ASP A 530 -25.19 5.44 -9.45
CA ASP A 530 -25.15 6.58 -8.53
C ASP A 530 -23.94 6.56 -7.57
N TYR A 531 -23.22 5.43 -7.51
CA TYR A 531 -22.06 5.23 -6.64
C TYR A 531 -20.80 4.96 -7.48
N ASP A 532 -19.82 5.86 -7.36
CA ASP A 532 -18.53 5.80 -8.06
C ASP A 532 -17.48 4.91 -7.36
N PHE A 533 -17.72 4.53 -6.10
CA PHE A 533 -16.86 3.66 -5.29
C PHE A 533 -17.29 2.18 -5.35
N ARG A 534 -18.09 1.80 -6.35
CA ARG A 534 -18.57 0.43 -6.52
C ARG A 534 -18.31 -0.10 -7.92
N LEU A 535 -17.80 -1.33 -7.99
CA LEU A 535 -17.65 -2.05 -9.25
C LEU A 535 -19.02 -2.29 -9.90
N HIS A 536 -19.10 -1.98 -11.21
CA HIS A 536 -20.26 -2.34 -12.03
C HIS A 536 -20.33 -3.85 -12.24
N TYR A 537 -19.19 -4.47 -12.49
CA TYR A 537 -19.09 -5.90 -12.69
C TYR A 537 -17.77 -6.42 -12.11
N TRP A 538 -17.80 -7.66 -11.62
CA TRP A 538 -16.64 -8.37 -11.13
C TRP A 538 -16.62 -9.75 -11.76
N GLU A 539 -15.55 -10.05 -12.47
CA GLU A 539 -15.36 -11.32 -13.14
C GLU A 539 -14.38 -12.20 -12.38
N TRP A 540 -14.83 -13.41 -12.11
CA TRP A 540 -14.06 -14.46 -11.47
C TRP A 540 -14.05 -15.67 -12.41
N ASP A 541 -13.07 -15.72 -13.30
CA ASP A 541 -12.96 -16.75 -14.33
C ASP A 541 -11.98 -17.85 -13.91
N GLU A 542 -12.54 -18.99 -13.48
CA GLU A 542 -11.82 -20.21 -13.11
C GLU A 542 -12.00 -21.32 -14.16
N ARG A 543 -12.33 -21.02 -15.43
CA ARG A 543 -12.65 -22.09 -16.40
C ARG A 543 -11.49 -23.05 -16.64
N ASP A 544 -10.25 -22.55 -16.54
CA ASP A 544 -9.06 -23.30 -16.91
C ASP A 544 -8.71 -24.37 -15.85
N ARG A 545 -8.78 -24.04 -14.55
CA ARG A 545 -8.52 -24.94 -13.40
C ARG A 545 -7.22 -25.76 -13.46
N HIS A 546 -6.21 -25.23 -14.14
CA HIS A 546 -4.90 -25.87 -14.26
C HIS A 546 -3.79 -24.85 -13.97
N PRO A 547 -2.67 -25.31 -13.39
CA PRO A 547 -1.53 -24.44 -13.15
C PRO A 547 -0.87 -24.02 -14.47
N TYR A 548 -0.14 -22.91 -14.45
CA TYR A 548 0.65 -22.41 -15.56
C TYR A 548 2.06 -22.01 -15.09
N ALA A 549 3.04 -22.19 -15.97
CA ALA A 549 4.42 -21.85 -15.67
C ALA A 549 4.66 -20.35 -15.79
N VAL A 550 5.43 -19.79 -14.87
CA VAL A 550 5.91 -18.40 -14.91
C VAL A 550 7.37 -18.42 -15.36
N PRO A 551 7.70 -17.85 -16.54
CA PRO A 551 9.07 -17.82 -17.03
C PRO A 551 9.93 -16.82 -16.23
N LEU A 552 11.23 -17.12 -16.07
CA LEU A 552 12.20 -16.22 -15.41
C LEU A 552 12.20 -14.83 -16.04
N ARG A 553 12.01 -14.74 -17.36
CA ARG A 553 11.95 -13.48 -18.11
C ARG A 553 10.82 -12.53 -17.71
N CYS A 554 9.81 -13.03 -16.99
CA CYS A 554 8.78 -12.18 -16.40
C CYS A 554 9.20 -11.52 -15.08
N LEU A 555 10.30 -12.00 -14.47
CA LEU A 555 10.70 -11.70 -13.09
C LEU A 555 11.95 -10.81 -12.98
N TYR A 556 12.49 -10.32 -14.11
CA TYR A 556 13.58 -9.34 -14.13
C TYR A 556 13.34 -8.24 -15.17
N SER A 557 13.85 -7.02 -14.89
CA SER A 557 13.63 -5.84 -15.73
C SER A 557 14.27 -5.97 -17.11
N ALA A 558 13.59 -5.48 -18.15
CA ALA A 558 14.12 -5.49 -19.51
C ALA A 558 15.36 -4.61 -19.70
N ASN A 559 15.51 -3.54 -18.91
CA ASN A 559 16.54 -2.51 -19.12
C ASN A 559 17.39 -2.19 -17.87
N VAL A 560 17.03 -2.73 -16.70
CA VAL A 560 17.83 -2.60 -15.46
C VAL A 560 18.47 -3.95 -15.11
N ALA A 561 19.78 -4.06 -15.32
CA ALA A 561 20.53 -5.31 -15.31
C ALA A 561 20.46 -6.11 -14.01
N ASN A 562 20.31 -5.44 -12.86
CA ASN A 562 20.36 -6.07 -11.55
C ASN A 562 19.05 -5.95 -10.75
N LEU A 563 17.93 -5.76 -11.46
CA LEU A 563 16.61 -5.61 -10.86
C LEU A 563 15.72 -6.82 -11.14
N LEU A 564 15.45 -7.58 -10.09
CA LEU A 564 14.41 -8.61 -10.02
C LEU A 564 13.10 -8.00 -9.48
N MET A 565 11.98 -8.64 -9.78
CA MET A 565 10.64 -8.20 -9.38
C MET A 565 9.77 -9.40 -8.99
N ALA A 566 8.98 -9.25 -7.94
CA ALA A 566 8.04 -10.28 -7.50
C ALA A 566 6.76 -9.66 -6.94
N GLY A 567 5.61 -10.29 -7.22
CA GLY A 567 4.30 -9.85 -6.75
C GLY A 567 3.40 -9.32 -7.87
N LYS A 568 2.47 -8.43 -7.52
CA LYS A 568 1.41 -7.94 -8.43
C LYS A 568 1.89 -6.99 -9.54
N HIS A 569 3.17 -6.63 -9.55
CA HIS A 569 3.77 -5.67 -10.49
C HIS A 569 4.83 -6.32 -11.40
N VAL A 570 4.85 -7.66 -11.48
CA VAL A 570 5.71 -8.42 -12.42
C VAL A 570 5.27 -8.22 -13.87
N SER A 571 6.09 -8.68 -14.82
CA SER A 571 5.87 -8.46 -16.25
C SER A 571 4.76 -9.33 -16.85
N ALA A 572 3.58 -8.74 -16.95
CA ALA A 572 2.37 -9.34 -17.50
C ALA A 572 1.43 -8.26 -18.06
N THR A 573 0.49 -8.67 -18.92
CA THR A 573 -0.64 -7.82 -19.33
C THR A 573 -1.61 -7.58 -18.16
N HIS A 574 -2.53 -6.61 -18.27
CA HIS A 574 -3.57 -6.38 -17.28
C HIS A 574 -4.46 -7.61 -17.06
N ILE A 575 -4.79 -8.33 -18.15
CA ILE A 575 -5.59 -9.54 -18.03
C ILE A 575 -4.81 -10.61 -17.27
N ALA A 576 -3.57 -10.91 -17.67
CA ALA A 576 -2.75 -11.91 -16.99
C ALA A 576 -2.46 -11.56 -15.52
N ILE A 577 -2.18 -10.28 -15.21
CA ILE A 577 -1.88 -9.88 -13.83
C ILE A 577 -3.09 -10.04 -12.91
N SER A 578 -4.32 -9.97 -13.44
CA SER A 578 -5.54 -10.20 -12.64
C SER A 578 -5.57 -11.59 -11.98
N ASN A 579 -4.85 -12.56 -12.53
CA ASN A 579 -4.63 -13.90 -11.98
C ASN A 579 -3.34 -13.97 -11.14
N MET A 580 -2.24 -13.41 -11.65
CA MET A 580 -0.93 -13.48 -11.00
C MET A 580 -0.85 -12.68 -9.69
N LYS A 581 -1.69 -11.64 -9.51
CA LYS A 581 -1.61 -10.67 -8.40
C LYS A 581 -1.84 -11.22 -6.99
N PHE A 582 -2.38 -12.44 -6.86
CA PHE A 582 -2.68 -13.00 -5.54
C PHE A 582 -1.40 -13.16 -4.70
N MET A 583 -1.49 -12.88 -3.40
CA MET A 583 -0.30 -12.87 -2.52
C MET A 583 0.47 -14.20 -2.50
N GLY A 584 -0.22 -15.35 -2.59
CA GLY A 584 0.41 -16.67 -2.69
C GLY A 584 1.18 -16.84 -4.00
N ASN A 585 0.54 -16.52 -5.13
CA ASN A 585 1.18 -16.52 -6.46
C ASN A 585 2.41 -15.60 -6.47
N GLY A 586 2.26 -14.37 -5.96
CA GLY A 586 3.37 -13.43 -5.79
C GLY A 586 4.50 -13.98 -4.91
N ALA A 587 4.17 -14.73 -3.87
CA ALA A 587 5.17 -15.36 -3.02
C ALA A 587 5.96 -16.43 -3.79
N GLN A 588 5.36 -17.18 -4.71
CA GLN A 588 6.11 -18.09 -5.59
C GLN A 588 7.12 -17.33 -6.46
N HIS A 589 6.74 -16.16 -7.00
CA HIS A 589 7.69 -15.30 -7.72
C HIS A 589 8.87 -14.90 -6.84
N ALA A 590 8.61 -14.55 -5.58
CA ALA A 590 9.63 -14.17 -4.61
C ALA A 590 10.61 -15.29 -4.28
N LEU A 591 10.15 -16.54 -4.19
CA LEU A 591 11.02 -17.71 -4.01
C LEU A 591 11.96 -17.86 -5.21
N ALA A 592 11.43 -17.70 -6.42
CA ALA A 592 12.20 -17.79 -7.65
C ALA A 592 13.23 -16.66 -7.79
N THR A 593 12.84 -15.41 -7.48
CA THR A 593 13.77 -14.27 -7.56
C THR A 593 14.84 -14.33 -6.48
N ALA A 594 14.52 -14.80 -5.27
CA ALA A 594 15.54 -15.02 -4.24
C ALA A 594 16.56 -16.10 -4.64
N ALA A 595 16.09 -17.22 -5.23
CA ALA A 595 16.98 -18.24 -5.77
C ALA A 595 17.82 -17.71 -6.95
N ALA A 596 17.22 -16.91 -7.84
CA ALA A 596 17.95 -16.27 -8.93
C ALA A 596 18.99 -15.28 -8.41
N ALA A 597 18.68 -14.47 -7.39
CA ALA A 597 19.63 -13.55 -6.77
C ALA A 597 20.83 -14.29 -6.16
N HIS A 598 20.59 -15.42 -5.48
CA HIS A 598 21.65 -16.29 -4.98
C HIS A 598 22.56 -16.81 -6.11
N LEU A 599 21.98 -17.26 -7.23
CA LEU A 599 22.76 -17.71 -8.39
C LEU A 599 23.50 -16.57 -9.10
N CYS A 600 22.92 -15.37 -9.17
CA CYS A 600 23.60 -14.18 -9.67
C CYS A 600 24.88 -13.90 -8.88
N HIS A 601 24.82 -13.99 -7.54
CA HIS A 601 25.99 -13.87 -6.69
C HIS A 601 26.98 -15.01 -6.92
N LYS A 602 26.51 -16.27 -6.86
CA LYS A 602 27.34 -17.48 -7.05
C LYS A 602 28.14 -17.47 -8.36
N TYR A 603 27.51 -17.01 -9.45
CA TYR A 603 28.09 -17.03 -10.79
C TYR A 603 28.58 -15.67 -11.29
N ALA A 604 28.54 -14.63 -10.44
CA ALA A 604 28.87 -13.26 -10.81
C ALA A 604 28.18 -12.81 -12.12
N THR A 605 26.87 -13.04 -12.19
CA THR A 605 26.04 -12.80 -13.38
C THR A 605 24.82 -11.93 -13.06
N THR A 606 24.14 -11.46 -14.10
CA THR A 606 22.82 -10.81 -14.01
C THR A 606 21.70 -11.85 -14.09
N PRO A 607 20.45 -11.49 -13.73
CA PRO A 607 19.28 -12.34 -13.96
C PRO A 607 19.11 -12.76 -15.42
N ALA A 608 19.36 -11.84 -16.37
CA ALA A 608 19.36 -12.16 -17.79
C ALA A 608 20.46 -13.17 -18.15
N GLY A 609 21.66 -13.03 -17.56
CA GLY A 609 22.75 -13.98 -17.78
C GLY A 609 22.45 -15.40 -17.30
N ILE A 610 21.58 -15.61 -16.31
CA ILE A 610 21.09 -16.95 -15.93
C ILE A 610 20.32 -17.60 -17.09
N TYR A 611 19.46 -16.82 -17.76
CA TYR A 611 18.68 -17.26 -18.92
C TYR A 611 19.57 -17.46 -20.16
N GLU A 612 20.51 -16.55 -20.41
CA GLU A 612 21.34 -16.53 -21.62
C GLU A 612 22.52 -17.51 -21.59
N GLN A 613 22.79 -18.14 -20.44
CA GLN A 613 23.91 -19.04 -20.29
C GLN A 613 23.86 -20.20 -21.29
N ARG A 614 24.92 -20.32 -22.08
CA ARG A 614 25.07 -21.38 -23.07
C ARG A 614 25.19 -22.74 -22.40
N GLY A 615 24.21 -23.61 -22.64
CA GLY A 615 24.17 -24.96 -22.07
C GLY A 615 23.09 -25.15 -21.00
N GLY A 616 22.42 -24.07 -20.58
CA GLY A 616 21.22 -24.13 -19.73
C GLY A 616 21.45 -24.66 -18.31
N GLN A 617 22.72 -24.76 -17.86
CA GLN A 617 23.07 -25.34 -16.57
C GLN A 617 22.58 -24.47 -15.41
N TRP A 618 22.79 -23.15 -15.50
CA TRP A 618 22.35 -22.21 -14.45
C TRP A 618 20.83 -22.15 -14.35
N LEU A 619 20.13 -22.22 -15.48
CA LEU A 619 18.67 -22.30 -15.51
C LEU A 619 18.16 -23.64 -14.95
N GLY A 620 18.87 -24.74 -15.20
CA GLY A 620 18.58 -26.05 -14.59
C GLY A 620 18.69 -26.00 -13.07
N GLU A 621 19.80 -25.49 -12.55
CA GLU A 621 20.02 -25.32 -11.10
C GLU A 621 18.97 -24.40 -10.46
N LEU A 622 18.59 -23.30 -11.14
CA LEU A 622 17.54 -22.41 -10.66
C LEU A 622 16.22 -23.16 -10.49
N LYS A 623 15.82 -23.99 -11.46
CA LYS A 623 14.58 -24.77 -11.37
C LYS A 623 14.63 -25.79 -10.23
N GLU A 624 15.77 -26.45 -10.03
CA GLU A 624 15.97 -27.39 -8.92
C GLU A 624 15.87 -26.68 -7.55
N LEU A 625 16.48 -25.50 -7.43
CA LEU A 625 16.36 -24.64 -6.24
C LEU A 625 14.91 -24.25 -6.00
N CYS A 626 14.21 -23.73 -7.01
CA CYS A 626 12.80 -23.36 -6.91
C CYS A 626 11.94 -24.54 -6.45
N ALA A 627 12.03 -25.69 -7.12
CA ALA A 627 11.25 -26.89 -6.79
C ALA A 627 11.43 -27.35 -5.35
N ARG A 628 12.68 -27.29 -4.84
CA ARG A 628 13.01 -27.61 -3.45
C ARG A 628 12.40 -26.62 -2.46
N ILE A 629 12.46 -25.32 -2.73
CA ILE A 629 11.98 -24.26 -1.82
C ILE A 629 10.45 -24.20 -1.78
N THR A 630 9.79 -24.33 -2.94
CA THR A 630 8.33 -24.28 -3.06
C THR A 630 7.66 -25.55 -2.50
N GLY A 631 8.41 -26.65 -2.35
CA GLY A 631 7.87 -27.96 -1.99
C GLY A 631 7.09 -28.63 -3.13
N THR A 632 7.18 -28.07 -4.34
CA THR A 632 6.65 -28.66 -5.57
C THR A 632 7.75 -29.51 -6.18
N GLY A 633 7.87 -30.78 -5.78
CA GLY A 633 8.81 -31.69 -6.44
C GLY A 633 8.61 -31.68 -7.96
N THR A 634 9.62 -32.11 -8.72
CA THR A 634 9.65 -32.18 -10.20
C THR A 634 8.53 -33.03 -10.85
N HIS A 635 7.57 -33.51 -10.07
CA HIS A 635 6.46 -34.37 -10.47
C HIS A 635 5.12 -33.64 -10.29
N HIS A 636 4.79 -32.71 -11.19
CA HIS A 636 3.45 -32.11 -11.26
C HIS A 636 2.65 -32.49 -12.51
N ALA A 637 3.19 -33.36 -13.36
CA ALA A 637 2.50 -33.83 -14.56
C ALA A 637 1.41 -34.89 -14.28
N GLU A 638 1.42 -35.59 -13.14
CA GLU A 638 0.55 -36.76 -12.94
C GLU A 638 -0.46 -36.69 -11.78
N ASP A 639 -0.35 -35.72 -10.86
CA ASP A 639 -1.10 -35.74 -9.59
C ASP A 639 -2.25 -34.71 -9.48
N SER A 640 -2.88 -34.38 -10.62
CA SER A 640 -3.98 -33.40 -10.68
C SER A 640 -5.29 -33.86 -10.03
N LYS A 641 -5.43 -35.16 -9.70
CA LYS A 641 -6.67 -35.72 -9.12
C LYS A 641 -6.78 -35.54 -7.60
N ASP A 642 -5.67 -35.52 -6.86
CA ASP A 642 -5.70 -35.58 -5.38
C ASP A 642 -5.76 -34.19 -4.71
N ARG A 643 -5.42 -33.11 -5.43
CA ARG A 643 -5.55 -31.72 -4.93
C ARG A 643 -6.98 -31.19 -4.93
N GLY A 644 -7.88 -31.79 -5.72
CA GLY A 644 -9.29 -31.43 -5.76
C GLY A 644 -10.01 -31.56 -4.41
N GLU A 645 -9.50 -32.41 -3.50
CA GLU A 645 -10.06 -32.59 -2.16
C GLU A 645 -9.46 -31.62 -1.12
N ARG A 646 -8.16 -31.27 -1.22
CA ARG A 646 -7.55 -30.28 -0.30
C ARG A 646 -8.04 -28.85 -0.56
N VAL A 647 -8.30 -28.51 -1.83
CA VAL A 647 -8.85 -27.19 -2.21
C VAL A 647 -10.28 -27.01 -1.70
N LYS A 648 -11.09 -28.09 -1.62
CA LYS A 648 -12.44 -28.03 -1.03
C LYS A 648 -12.46 -27.73 0.48
N SER A 649 -11.37 -28.00 1.19
CA SER A 649 -11.26 -27.74 2.64
C SER A 649 -10.68 -26.35 2.99
N ARG A 650 -10.13 -25.62 2.00
CA ARG A 650 -9.42 -24.33 2.19
C ARG A 650 -10.07 -23.13 1.47
N LEU A 651 -11.20 -23.32 0.81
CA LEU A 651 -11.94 -22.29 0.06
C LEU A 651 -13.25 -21.92 0.73
#